data_AF-A0AAV2W697-F1
#
_entry.id   AF-A0AAV2W697-F1
#
_cell.length_a   1.000
_cell.length_b   1.000
_cell.length_c   1.000
_cell.angle_alpha   90.00
_cell.angle_beta   90.00
_cell.angle_gamma   90.00
#
_symmetry.space_group_name_H-M   'P 1'
#
loop_
_entity.id
_entity.type
_entity.pdbx_description
1 polymer ?
#
loop_
_entity_poly.entity_id
_entity_poly.type
_entity_poly.pdbx_seq_one_letter_code
_entity_poly.pdbx_strand_id
1 'polypeptide(L)'
;MRKLVATFCAVAMSVGMAGVSMSAYADDQQPAKDATTTVEATPEAQPTEDATVDAQPEAEAMDAAEADAQPEAVTADAPTVLAAGDANDTTGGLGDLEHSKTVTKKDNQYTLNLGVTGKTSSVTETGKKPKLDVVLVLDTSGSMADNNRLQTMKNAITDTDGLSDALFTDNLDTQATIITYASDAHNLGTYSNSQKTAFNEKIKDLRANGGTQWDDGLAAATNVTAREGAQKYVVFLTDGDPGQTQGFGGDAPTVYNNSVTHGQALVRAGWNILNVGVDMTDNARVNPAVDSVSATCTEYKGIIIPVCVTRTGYTTSAQSSHWEGWVSSLEALTAREDAVKAVDQTVRVFPKTNIASLTQVFKDLATIITTTTDKAASSLVITDTISEWVEPVGIKTDAEGNVIEGVTVIRSDTNAEVAPTSIKSITFKDNTLTVTFADDFVLSNGVTYTVQYGIQPSQAAFDYYAANGRYPNNSTTEGTPTSGFFSNKKASFSYQECTTVNNVPQGCEPHEPVDFLHPVIETDFADATIGDTNNFLQVKKTVEGSKGWGGNDTFQFTLKADGDAPMPENAQNGEAAITLAKPKTGNEQTGNFGKIIYSQIGTYTYTVTETAGDGSYQYSHAAYKVTVTVTRDAASRSLKAAVAVQQTHGDEANDTTGDPQANKMPMAFVNQNAIGTLDANTIGVKKTVNGTDTDQDFAFTMTATDDNAGDVKWPNTGQTSSTLQITDPFTNGEPKEATFADALEFAVPSSKTETATYKLQVKENDADNPPAGWNYDKSVKTVTVTVKYDTTQNKWIATATPAIVDFTNTWVAVSNLPLTGEGGATPMLWLAIGGGLGALALLAAGGAAIWRKRRLI
;
A
#
# COMPACT_ATOMS: atom_id res chain seq x y z
N MET A 1 -42.73 -19.78 -21.47
CA MET A 1 -43.77 -19.26 -22.41
C MET A 1 -43.09 -18.38 -23.47
N ARG A 2 -43.81 -17.97 -24.54
CA ARG A 2 -43.50 -16.97 -25.60
C ARG A 2 -42.13 -16.24 -25.51
N LYS A 3 -41.17 -16.36 -26.46
CA LYS A 3 -41.12 -16.05 -27.93
C LYS A 3 -40.84 -14.57 -28.31
N LEU A 4 -39.60 -14.27 -28.76
CA LEU A 4 -39.20 -13.48 -29.97
C LEU A 4 -37.65 -13.52 -30.08
N VAL A 5 -36.92 -13.73 -31.18
CA VAL A 5 -37.18 -14.07 -32.61
C VAL A 5 -37.31 -12.92 -33.64
N ALA A 6 -36.21 -12.23 -33.92
CA ALA A 6 -35.76 -11.68 -35.23
C ALA A 6 -34.26 -11.29 -35.10
N THR A 7 -33.27 -11.60 -35.95
CA THR A 7 -33.14 -11.88 -37.40
C THR A 7 -32.85 -10.65 -38.26
N PHE A 8 -31.62 -10.56 -38.78
CA PHE A 8 -31.32 -10.05 -40.13
C PHE A 8 -30.10 -10.76 -40.70
N CYS A 9 -30.11 -11.03 -42.02
CA CYS A 9 -29.04 -11.76 -42.73
C CYS A 9 -28.62 -11.04 -44.02
N ALA A 10 -27.47 -11.45 -44.52
CA ALA A 10 -26.70 -10.91 -45.64
C ALA A 10 -27.43 -10.56 -46.95
N VAL A 11 -26.88 -9.54 -47.63
CA VAL A 11 -26.76 -9.40 -49.10
C VAL A 11 -25.29 -9.03 -49.34
N ALA A 12 -24.41 -9.65 -50.15
CA ALA A 12 -24.44 -10.65 -51.23
C ALA A 12 -24.13 -10.06 -52.63
N MET A 13 -22.97 -10.48 -53.19
CA MET A 13 -22.63 -10.54 -54.64
C MET A 13 -22.35 -9.20 -55.38
N SER A 14 -21.44 -9.09 -56.37
CA SER A 14 -20.38 -9.99 -56.92
C SER A 14 -19.60 -9.33 -58.08
N VAL A 15 -18.55 -10.02 -58.59
CA VAL A 15 -17.85 -9.86 -59.90
C VAL A 15 -16.88 -8.68 -60.08
N GLY A 16 -15.66 -9.00 -60.55
CA GLY A 16 -14.62 -8.03 -60.95
C GLY A 16 -13.25 -8.69 -61.22
N MET A 17 -13.18 -9.62 -62.17
CA MET A 17 -11.97 -10.41 -62.48
C MET A 17 -11.08 -9.80 -63.59
N ALA A 18 -9.86 -10.35 -63.69
CA ALA A 18 -8.80 -10.11 -64.68
C ALA A 18 -7.96 -8.81 -64.51
N GLY A 19 -6.63 -8.83 -64.64
CA GLY A 19 -5.68 -9.96 -64.70
C GLY A 19 -4.73 -9.93 -65.90
N VAL A 20 -3.44 -9.80 -65.62
CA VAL A 20 -2.34 -10.18 -66.51
C VAL A 20 -1.15 -10.66 -65.66
N SER A 21 -0.45 -11.67 -66.16
CA SER A 21 0.80 -12.22 -65.62
C SER A 21 1.82 -12.37 -66.76
N MET A 22 2.98 -12.98 -66.49
CA MET A 22 4.16 -13.04 -67.38
C MET A 22 4.88 -11.67 -67.49
N SER A 23 6.21 -11.54 -67.62
CA SER A 23 7.40 -12.42 -67.50
C SER A 23 8.66 -11.52 -67.68
N ALA A 24 9.95 -11.89 -67.68
CA ALA A 24 10.66 -13.18 -67.71
C ALA A 24 12.17 -12.95 -67.41
N TYR A 25 12.91 -13.98 -66.94
CA TYR A 25 14.38 -14.18 -67.03
C TYR A 25 15.30 -13.16 -66.27
N ALA A 26 16.31 -13.55 -65.48
CA ALA A 26 17.55 -14.33 -65.71
C ALA A 26 18.68 -13.49 -66.38
N ASP A 27 19.98 -13.63 -66.10
CA ASP A 27 20.73 -14.55 -65.20
C ASP A 27 22.10 -13.94 -64.77
N ASP A 28 22.95 -14.74 -64.13
CA ASP A 28 24.44 -14.70 -64.09
C ASP A 28 25.24 -13.66 -63.24
N GLN A 29 25.65 -14.15 -62.05
CA GLN A 29 27.04 -14.46 -61.65
C GLN A 29 28.17 -13.38 -61.48
N GLN A 30 28.99 -13.67 -60.46
CA GLN A 30 30.28 -13.10 -60.01
C GLN A 30 31.46 -13.34 -61.01
N PRO A 31 32.71 -12.75 -60.89
CA PRO A 31 33.50 -12.71 -59.64
C PRO A 31 34.63 -11.65 -59.38
N ALA A 32 35.14 -11.75 -58.15
CA ALA A 32 36.34 -11.25 -57.45
C ALA A 32 37.68 -10.97 -58.21
N LYS A 33 38.64 -10.23 -57.59
CA LYS A 33 39.77 -10.74 -56.71
C LYS A 33 41.06 -9.85 -56.67
N ASP A 34 41.84 -9.97 -55.58
CA ASP A 34 43.30 -9.67 -55.36
C ASP A 34 43.84 -8.21 -55.56
N ALA A 35 44.89 -7.68 -54.89
CA ALA A 35 45.70 -7.94 -53.65
C ALA A 35 46.57 -6.66 -53.37
N THR A 36 47.62 -6.47 -52.53
CA THR A 36 48.54 -7.28 -51.66
C THR A 36 49.35 -6.34 -50.69
N THR A 37 49.95 -6.85 -49.58
CA THR A 37 51.11 -6.31 -48.78
C THR A 37 51.01 -4.93 -48.08
N THR A 38 51.64 -4.57 -46.94
CA THR A 38 52.70 -5.10 -46.00
C THR A 38 52.48 -4.44 -44.59
N VAL A 39 52.90 -4.88 -43.36
CA VAL A 39 54.13 -5.56 -42.80
C VAL A 39 55.32 -4.58 -42.59
N GLU A 40 56.02 -4.40 -41.45
CA GLU A 40 56.04 -4.83 -40.01
C GLU A 40 57.08 -3.94 -39.23
N ALA A 41 57.41 -3.93 -37.91
CA ALA A 41 57.00 -4.58 -36.63
C ALA A 41 57.52 -3.76 -35.38
N THR A 42 57.34 -4.27 -34.13
CA THR A 42 57.80 -3.78 -32.79
C THR A 42 59.33 -3.95 -32.53
N PRO A 43 59.99 -3.44 -31.43
CA PRO A 43 59.88 -3.96 -30.04
C PRO A 43 60.14 -2.96 -28.87
N GLU A 44 60.27 -3.48 -27.64
CA GLU A 44 60.35 -2.80 -26.32
C GLU A 44 61.79 -2.47 -25.83
N ALA A 45 61.95 -1.60 -24.80
CA ALA A 45 62.97 -1.72 -23.73
C ALA A 45 62.83 -0.69 -22.57
N GLN A 46 63.23 -1.10 -21.36
CA GLN A 46 63.50 -0.34 -20.11
C GLN A 46 64.89 -0.83 -19.58
N PRO A 47 65.48 -0.35 -18.45
CA PRO A 47 65.43 0.93 -17.72
C PRO A 47 66.88 1.46 -17.37
N THR A 48 67.02 2.27 -16.28
CA THR A 48 68.12 2.35 -15.25
C THR A 48 68.79 3.71 -14.96
N GLU A 49 68.78 4.10 -13.66
CA GLU A 49 69.87 4.74 -12.84
C GLU A 49 70.44 6.14 -13.22
N ASP A 50 70.85 7.03 -12.29
CA ASP A 50 70.65 7.18 -10.81
C ASP A 50 71.08 8.62 -10.35
N ALA A 51 70.98 8.92 -9.04
CA ALA A 51 71.39 10.11 -8.26
C ALA A 51 70.41 11.31 -8.29
N THR A 52 69.52 11.53 -7.29
CA THR A 52 69.68 11.86 -5.84
C THR A 52 70.21 13.29 -5.58
N VAL A 53 69.82 14.06 -4.55
CA VAL A 53 69.06 13.85 -3.28
C VAL A 53 68.19 15.12 -2.99
N ASP A 54 66.96 14.99 -2.44
CA ASP A 54 66.54 15.44 -1.07
C ASP A 54 65.00 15.63 -0.86
N ALA A 55 64.55 15.49 0.40
CA ALA A 55 63.22 15.80 0.98
C ALA A 55 61.93 15.06 0.49
N GLN A 56 61.52 14.05 1.28
CA GLN A 56 60.19 13.40 1.42
C GLN A 56 59.98 13.10 2.93
N PRO A 57 58.90 12.49 3.48
CA PRO A 57 57.61 11.96 2.94
C PRO A 57 56.38 12.63 3.64
N GLU A 58 55.12 12.16 3.63
CA GLU A 58 54.34 11.04 3.02
C GLU A 58 53.15 11.67 2.22
N ALA A 59 52.63 11.17 1.08
CA ALA A 59 52.22 9.81 0.64
C ALA A 59 50.89 9.33 1.28
N GLU A 60 49.78 9.10 0.57
CA GLU A 60 49.48 8.02 -0.41
C GLU A 60 49.46 6.60 0.20
N ALA A 61 48.55 5.66 -0.14
CA ALA A 61 47.30 5.69 -0.92
C ALA A 61 46.45 4.41 -0.60
N MET A 62 45.57 4.01 -1.53
CA MET A 62 44.65 2.84 -1.52
C MET A 62 45.23 1.51 -0.99
N ASP A 63 44.43 0.72 -0.24
CA ASP A 63 43.89 -0.59 -0.70
C ASP A 63 42.73 -1.07 0.24
N ALA A 64 42.12 -2.23 -0.06
CA ALA A 64 40.93 -2.78 0.60
C ALA A 64 41.22 -3.81 1.72
N ALA A 65 40.27 -3.94 2.66
CA ALA A 65 40.00 -5.16 3.43
C ALA A 65 38.60 -5.12 4.07
N GLU A 66 37.97 -6.29 4.26
CA GLU A 66 36.75 -6.45 5.06
C GLU A 66 37.08 -6.47 6.56
N ALA A 67 36.19 -5.91 7.40
CA ALA A 67 36.13 -6.22 8.83
C ALA A 67 34.69 -6.08 9.34
N ASP A 68 34.16 -7.17 9.90
CA ASP A 68 32.82 -7.26 10.50
C ASP A 68 32.70 -6.39 11.77
N ALA A 69 31.57 -5.69 11.89
CA ALA A 69 31.14 -4.98 13.08
C ALA A 69 29.60 -4.91 13.16
N GLN A 70 28.96 -6.09 13.26
CA GLN A 70 27.53 -6.27 13.59
C GLN A 70 26.99 -5.22 14.61
N PRO A 71 25.97 -4.41 14.25
CA PRO A 71 25.28 -3.56 15.22
C PRO A 71 24.35 -4.40 16.11
N GLU A 72 24.52 -4.31 17.43
CA GLU A 72 23.60 -4.96 18.38
C GLU A 72 22.22 -4.29 18.40
N ALA A 73 21.17 -5.09 18.50
CA ALA A 73 19.80 -4.58 18.52
C ALA A 73 19.42 -4.03 19.91
N VAL A 74 19.23 -2.71 20.03
CA VAL A 74 18.77 -2.05 21.26
C VAL A 74 17.52 -1.23 21.01
N THR A 75 16.37 -1.86 21.29
CA THR A 75 15.04 -1.33 21.69
C THR A 75 14.60 0.07 21.24
N ALA A 76 13.39 0.11 20.65
CA ALA A 76 12.68 1.34 20.29
C ALA A 76 12.33 2.25 21.48
N ASP A 77 12.26 3.56 21.20
CA ASP A 77 11.50 4.54 21.99
C ASP A 77 10.91 5.64 21.06
N ALA A 78 10.13 6.57 21.62
CA ALA A 78 9.21 7.48 20.91
C ALA A 78 9.87 8.53 19.97
N PRO A 79 9.14 9.08 18.97
CA PRO A 79 9.72 9.89 17.89
C PRO A 79 10.16 11.29 18.33
N THR A 80 11.25 11.78 17.73
CA THR A 80 11.76 13.15 17.89
C THR A 80 11.64 13.91 16.56
N VAL A 81 11.04 15.09 16.58
CA VAL A 81 11.01 16.00 15.42
C VAL A 81 12.42 16.50 15.11
N LEU A 82 12.77 16.67 13.83
CA LEU A 82 14.04 17.28 13.39
C LEU A 82 14.12 18.77 13.80
N ALA A 83 14.49 19.00 15.06
CA ALA A 83 14.65 20.32 15.66
C ALA A 83 16.15 20.60 15.92
N ALA A 84 16.83 21.12 14.91
CA ALA A 84 18.23 21.55 14.98
C ALA A 84 18.46 22.81 14.13
N GLY A 85 17.80 23.91 14.51
CA GLY A 85 18.11 25.23 13.95
C GLY A 85 19.45 25.73 14.52
N ASP A 86 20.44 25.94 13.65
CA ASP A 86 21.76 26.41 14.06
C ASP A 86 21.68 27.84 14.62
N ALA A 87 22.05 28.00 15.89
CA ALA A 87 21.80 29.22 16.67
C ALA A 87 22.86 30.31 16.45
N ASN A 88 23.21 30.63 15.19
CA ASN A 88 24.11 31.75 14.87
C ASN A 88 24.01 32.30 13.43
N ASP A 89 22.80 32.62 12.94
CA ASP A 89 22.67 33.69 11.93
C ASP A 89 22.52 35.04 12.66
N THR A 90 23.19 36.07 12.15
CA THR A 90 23.15 37.44 12.68
C THR A 90 22.47 38.43 11.73
N THR A 91 21.87 37.93 10.64
CA THR A 91 20.92 38.65 9.81
C THR A 91 19.50 38.45 10.36
N GLY A 92 18.77 39.55 10.56
CA GLY A 92 17.45 39.53 11.22
C GLY A 92 16.29 39.05 10.34
N GLY A 93 16.48 37.97 9.58
CA GLY A 93 15.43 37.28 8.83
C GLY A 93 14.52 36.43 9.72
N LEU A 94 13.47 35.86 9.13
CA LEU A 94 12.80 34.69 9.69
C LEU A 94 13.65 33.43 9.48
N GLY A 95 14.43 33.39 8.40
CA GLY A 95 15.08 32.17 7.90
C GLY A 95 14.05 31.16 7.39
N ASP A 96 14.53 30.01 6.89
CA ASP A 96 13.67 28.95 6.34
C ASP A 96 12.53 28.59 7.30
N LEU A 97 11.31 28.52 6.76
CA LEU A 97 10.15 28.02 7.48
C LEU A 97 10.26 26.50 7.66
N GLU A 98 9.87 26.01 8.83
CA GLU A 98 9.71 24.57 9.05
C GLU A 98 8.71 24.00 8.05
N HIS A 99 9.11 22.94 7.36
CA HIS A 99 8.34 22.36 6.27
C HIS A 99 8.50 20.85 6.24
N SER A 100 7.54 20.15 5.62
CA SER A 100 7.58 18.70 5.47
C SER A 100 6.87 18.25 4.20
N LYS A 101 7.35 17.14 3.63
CA LYS A 101 6.67 16.44 2.55
C LYS A 101 6.59 14.94 2.86
N THR A 102 5.38 14.41 2.92
CA THR A 102 5.12 13.01 3.32
C THR A 102 4.10 12.36 2.41
N VAL A 103 4.11 11.02 2.35
CA VAL A 103 3.13 10.23 1.61
C VAL A 103 2.43 9.25 2.55
N THR A 104 1.11 9.17 2.48
CA THR A 104 0.30 8.21 3.23
C THR A 104 -0.32 7.21 2.26
N LYS A 105 0.04 5.94 2.35
CA LYS A 105 -0.51 4.86 1.52
C LYS A 105 -1.92 4.47 1.98
N LYS A 106 -2.84 4.22 1.05
CA LYS A 106 -4.17 3.67 1.30
C LYS A 106 -4.63 2.88 0.08
N ASP A 107 -4.76 1.57 0.25
CA ASP A 107 -4.94 0.63 -0.88
C ASP A 107 -3.84 0.88 -1.93
N ASN A 108 -4.12 0.72 -3.23
CA ASN A 108 -3.16 1.00 -4.32
C ASN A 108 -3.01 2.51 -4.62
N GLN A 109 -3.41 3.41 -3.71
CA GLN A 109 -3.32 4.87 -3.85
C GLN A 109 -2.53 5.48 -2.70
N TYR A 110 -2.12 6.73 -2.90
CA TYR A 110 -1.29 7.48 -1.98
C TYR A 110 -1.84 8.91 -1.84
N THR A 111 -1.90 9.43 -0.61
CA THR A 111 -2.14 10.86 -0.37
C THR A 111 -0.79 11.54 -0.15
N LEU A 112 -0.50 12.57 -0.94
CA LEU A 112 0.70 13.39 -0.80
C LEU A 112 0.37 14.63 0.04
N ASN A 113 1.22 14.92 1.03
CA ASN A 113 1.05 16.05 1.94
C ASN A 113 2.27 16.98 1.84
N LEU A 114 2.05 18.28 1.61
CA LEU A 114 3.08 19.32 1.63
C LEU A 114 2.72 20.36 2.70
N GLY A 115 3.41 20.34 3.83
CA GLY A 115 3.18 21.22 4.97
C GLY A 115 4.23 22.32 5.10
N VAL A 116 3.81 23.57 5.29
CA VAL A 116 4.68 24.71 5.65
C VAL A 116 4.15 25.37 6.92
N THR A 117 4.99 25.58 7.92
CA THR A 117 4.63 26.15 9.22
C THR A 117 4.92 27.66 9.28
N GLY A 118 3.91 28.44 9.66
CA GLY A 118 4.05 29.88 9.86
C GLY A 118 5.00 30.21 11.03
N LYS A 119 5.87 31.19 10.83
CA LYS A 119 6.83 31.68 11.83
C LYS A 119 6.70 33.19 11.97
N THR A 120 6.66 33.69 13.20
CA THR A 120 6.72 35.14 13.48
C THR A 120 7.87 35.46 14.41
N SER A 121 8.55 36.57 14.16
CA SER A 121 9.61 37.10 15.03
C SER A 121 9.27 38.52 15.44
N SER A 122 9.02 38.72 16.73
CA SER A 122 8.70 40.05 17.27
C SER A 122 9.93 40.94 17.29
N VAL A 123 9.78 42.19 16.87
CA VAL A 123 10.89 43.16 16.82
C VAL A 123 11.11 43.77 18.21
N THR A 124 11.45 42.91 19.18
CA THR A 124 11.72 43.28 20.58
C THR A 124 12.81 42.39 21.18
N GLU A 125 14.03 42.91 21.25
CA GLU A 125 15.13 42.25 21.95
C GLU A 125 14.88 42.12 23.46
N THR A 126 15.18 40.94 24.03
CA THR A 126 15.50 40.75 25.46
C THR A 126 14.40 41.07 26.49
N GLY A 127 13.15 40.67 26.24
CA GLY A 127 12.14 40.49 27.30
C GLY A 127 11.75 41.74 28.10
N LYS A 128 12.02 42.93 27.56
CA LYS A 128 11.60 44.22 28.12
C LYS A 128 10.27 44.60 27.49
N LYS A 129 9.35 45.14 28.29
CA LYS A 129 8.11 45.74 27.77
C LYS A 129 8.49 46.90 26.82
N PRO A 130 7.90 47.02 25.62
CA PRO A 130 8.13 48.19 24.76
C PRO A 130 7.68 49.47 25.49
N LYS A 131 8.46 50.53 25.31
CA LYS A 131 8.19 51.83 25.96
C LYS A 131 7.20 52.64 25.14
N LEU A 132 6.25 53.26 25.82
CA LEU A 132 5.25 54.14 25.25
C LEU A 132 5.16 55.44 26.04
N ASP A 133 5.30 56.58 25.36
CA ASP A 133 5.19 57.91 25.96
C ASP A 133 4.04 58.69 25.29
N VAL A 134 3.07 59.12 26.09
CA VAL A 134 1.86 59.82 25.62
C VAL A 134 1.70 61.16 26.32
N VAL A 135 1.46 62.23 25.56
CA VAL A 135 1.07 63.54 26.10
C VAL A 135 -0.39 63.79 25.74
N LEU A 136 -1.25 63.84 26.74
CA LEU A 136 -2.64 64.26 26.57
C LEU A 136 -2.71 65.77 26.78
N VAL A 137 -3.04 66.52 25.73
CA VAL A 137 -3.22 67.98 25.76
C VAL A 137 -4.72 68.26 25.71
N LEU A 138 -5.30 68.51 26.87
CA LEU A 138 -6.74 68.48 27.09
C LEU A 138 -7.32 69.89 27.25
N ASP A 139 -8.34 70.18 26.45
CA ASP A 139 -9.11 71.41 26.54
C ASP A 139 -9.91 71.48 27.85
N THR A 140 -9.75 72.60 28.55
CA THR A 140 -10.45 72.95 29.79
C THR A 140 -11.00 74.39 29.73
N SER A 141 -11.20 74.91 28.52
CA SER A 141 -11.90 76.16 28.23
C SER A 141 -13.31 76.21 28.82
N GLY A 142 -13.94 77.38 28.80
CA GLY A 142 -15.32 77.56 29.28
C GLY A 142 -16.36 76.76 28.48
N SER A 143 -16.16 76.58 27.16
CA SER A 143 -17.10 75.83 26.29
C SER A 143 -17.15 74.34 26.64
N MET A 144 -16.07 73.77 27.19
CA MET A 144 -16.06 72.39 27.65
C MET A 144 -17.04 72.10 28.81
N ALA A 145 -17.61 73.15 29.45
CA ALA A 145 -18.72 73.00 30.39
C ALA A 145 -20.06 72.69 29.71
N ASP A 146 -20.26 73.15 28.47
CA ASP A 146 -21.50 72.99 27.73
C ASP A 146 -21.71 71.55 27.25
N ASN A 147 -22.97 71.17 27.03
CA ASN A 147 -23.41 69.85 26.55
C ASN A 147 -22.87 68.61 27.30
N ASN A 148 -22.21 68.79 28.46
CA ASN A 148 -21.42 67.78 29.20
C ASN A 148 -20.10 67.37 28.52
N ARG A 149 -19.54 68.15 27.57
CA ARG A 149 -18.34 67.81 26.79
C ARG A 149 -17.15 67.36 27.65
N LEU A 150 -16.78 68.12 28.68
CA LEU A 150 -15.74 67.76 29.64
C LEU A 150 -16.05 66.44 30.37
N GLN A 151 -17.30 66.17 30.74
CA GLN A 151 -17.66 64.93 31.42
C GLN A 151 -17.54 63.73 30.47
N THR A 152 -17.97 63.86 29.21
CA THR A 152 -17.77 62.82 28.19
C THR A 152 -16.29 62.54 27.95
N MET A 153 -15.44 63.58 27.87
CA MET A 153 -13.98 63.41 27.77
C MET A 153 -13.41 62.65 28.96
N LYS A 154 -13.79 63.00 30.20
CA LYS A 154 -13.38 62.28 31.41
C LYS A 154 -13.77 60.80 31.35
N ASN A 155 -15.01 60.51 31.02
CA ASN A 155 -15.53 59.15 30.91
C ASN A 155 -14.78 58.33 29.85
N ALA A 156 -14.61 58.86 28.64
CA ALA A 156 -13.91 58.16 27.55
C ALA A 156 -12.42 57.87 27.84
N ILE A 157 -11.78 58.65 28.73
CA ILE A 157 -10.43 58.37 29.22
C ILE A 157 -10.44 57.38 30.40
N THR A 158 -11.40 57.46 31.32
CA THR A 158 -11.27 56.90 32.70
C THR A 158 -12.36 55.92 33.15
N ASP A 159 -13.30 55.58 32.28
CA ASP A 159 -14.23 54.46 32.45
C ASP A 159 -13.61 53.16 31.92
N THR A 160 -14.28 52.02 32.16
CA THR A 160 -13.86 50.69 31.69
C THR A 160 -13.81 50.62 30.17
N ASP A 161 -12.75 49.99 29.65
CA ASP A 161 -12.34 50.01 28.24
C ASP A 161 -12.01 51.41 27.69
N GLY A 162 -11.85 52.42 28.56
CA GLY A 162 -11.41 53.77 28.18
C GLY A 162 -9.91 53.82 27.88
N LEU A 163 -9.42 54.98 27.42
CA LEU A 163 -8.00 55.13 27.03
C LEU A 163 -7.02 54.73 28.16
N SER A 164 -7.34 55.03 29.43
CA SER A 164 -6.50 54.65 30.57
C SER A 164 -6.36 53.13 30.76
N ASP A 165 -7.32 52.32 30.30
CA ASP A 165 -7.22 50.86 30.35
C ASP A 165 -6.25 50.32 29.30
N ALA A 166 -6.28 50.88 28.08
CA ALA A 166 -5.38 50.47 27.01
C ALA A 166 -3.95 51.00 27.15
N LEU A 167 -3.76 52.23 27.68
CA LEU A 167 -2.43 52.79 27.92
C LEU A 167 -1.69 52.09 29.06
N PHE A 168 -2.38 51.79 30.15
CA PHE A 168 -1.77 51.23 31.37
C PHE A 168 -2.10 49.75 31.52
N THR A 169 -1.49 48.93 30.65
CA THR A 169 -1.58 47.46 30.64
C THR A 169 -0.32 46.81 31.24
N ASP A 170 -0.33 45.49 31.40
CA ASP A 170 0.86 44.74 31.80
C ASP A 170 1.85 44.46 30.66
N ASN A 171 1.50 44.73 29.40
CA ASN A 171 2.36 44.44 28.25
C ASN A 171 3.25 45.62 27.83
N LEU A 172 2.93 46.85 28.29
CA LEU A 172 3.64 48.08 27.93
C LEU A 172 4.36 48.70 29.13
N ASP A 173 5.48 49.39 28.90
CA ASP A 173 6.08 50.33 29.86
C ASP A 173 5.65 51.75 29.48
N THR A 174 4.57 52.25 30.08
CA THR A 174 3.87 53.46 29.64
C THR A 174 4.12 54.64 30.58
N GLN A 175 4.38 55.82 30.02
CA GLN A 175 4.31 57.09 30.74
C GLN A 175 3.34 58.04 30.03
N ALA A 176 2.29 58.46 30.74
CA ALA A 176 1.34 59.45 30.25
C ALA A 176 1.46 60.78 30.99
N THR A 177 1.73 61.87 30.27
CA THR A 177 1.73 63.24 30.80
C THR A 177 0.36 63.88 30.55
N ILE A 178 -0.23 64.47 31.59
CA ILE A 178 -1.47 65.25 31.46
C ILE A 178 -1.08 66.73 31.37
N ILE A 179 -1.47 67.37 30.28
CA ILE A 179 -1.46 68.83 30.10
C ILE A 179 -2.89 69.28 29.92
N THR A 180 -3.28 70.34 30.61
CA THR A 180 -4.56 71.03 30.38
C THR A 180 -4.31 72.45 29.91
N TYR A 181 -5.18 72.98 29.06
CA TYR A 181 -5.13 74.38 28.67
C TYR A 181 -6.53 75.01 28.67
N ALA A 182 -6.58 76.31 28.92
CA ALA A 182 -7.79 77.14 28.85
C ALA A 182 -7.40 78.53 28.35
N SER A 183 -7.43 79.56 29.22
CA SER A 183 -6.77 80.85 28.91
C SER A 183 -5.24 80.79 28.98
N ASP A 184 -4.71 79.76 29.66
CA ASP A 184 -3.30 79.44 29.87
C ASP A 184 -3.12 77.92 30.03
N ALA A 185 -1.89 77.40 29.96
CA ALA A 185 -1.60 75.96 30.07
C ALA A 185 -0.98 75.53 31.41
N HIS A 186 -1.29 74.30 31.81
CA HIS A 186 -0.81 73.66 33.04
C HIS A 186 -0.36 72.22 32.77
N ASN A 187 0.88 71.88 33.12
CA ASN A 187 1.31 70.47 33.21
C ASN A 187 0.86 69.92 34.58
N LEU A 188 0.04 68.88 34.57
CA LEU A 188 -0.58 68.30 35.76
C LEU A 188 0.17 67.08 36.31
N GLY A 189 1.23 66.63 35.62
CA GLY A 189 2.09 65.52 36.03
C GLY A 189 2.27 64.44 34.95
N THR A 190 3.29 63.60 35.14
CA THR A 190 3.52 62.39 34.33
C THR A 190 3.33 61.15 35.20
N TYR A 191 2.64 60.16 34.66
CA TYR A 191 2.12 58.99 35.38
C TYR A 191 2.54 57.70 34.67
N SER A 192 3.08 56.74 35.42
CA SER A 192 3.40 55.40 34.94
C SER A 192 2.28 54.38 35.19
N ASN A 193 2.39 53.14 34.69
CA ASN A 193 1.38 52.08 34.86
C ASN A 193 0.95 51.88 36.33
N SER A 194 1.88 51.96 37.28
CA SER A 194 1.59 51.83 38.73
C SER A 194 0.81 53.01 39.32
N GLN A 195 0.65 54.10 38.57
CA GLN A 195 0.00 55.35 38.97
C GLN A 195 -1.33 55.58 38.22
N LYS A 196 -1.82 54.59 37.46
CA LYS A 196 -3.10 54.60 36.72
C LYS A 196 -4.28 55.18 37.52
N THR A 197 -4.40 54.82 38.81
CA THR A 197 -5.45 55.35 39.70
C THR A 197 -5.33 56.86 39.88
N ALA A 198 -4.13 57.36 40.20
CA ALA A 198 -3.89 58.79 40.41
C ALA A 198 -4.01 59.61 39.11
N PHE A 199 -3.68 59.01 37.97
CA PHE A 199 -3.97 59.58 36.64
C PHE A 199 -5.49 59.72 36.42
N ASN A 200 -6.26 58.65 36.68
CA ASN A 200 -7.72 58.66 36.51
C ASN A 200 -8.42 59.61 37.50
N GLU A 201 -7.92 59.75 38.72
CA GLU A 201 -8.37 60.77 39.67
C GLU A 201 -8.09 62.18 39.15
N LYS A 202 -6.89 62.45 38.64
CA LYS A 202 -6.51 63.78 38.13
C LYS A 202 -7.37 64.21 36.94
N ILE A 203 -7.72 63.29 36.04
CA ILE A 203 -8.65 63.54 34.94
C ILE A 203 -10.08 63.79 35.49
N LYS A 204 -10.54 63.03 36.48
CA LYS A 204 -11.88 63.19 37.07
C LYS A 204 -12.06 64.54 37.78
N ASP A 205 -10.99 65.13 38.32
CA ASP A 205 -10.99 66.43 38.99
C ASP A 205 -11.05 67.67 38.07
N LEU A 206 -10.84 67.52 36.75
CA LEU A 206 -10.75 68.66 35.81
C LEU A 206 -12.01 69.55 35.79
N ARG A 207 -11.84 70.83 35.47
CA ARG A 207 -12.93 71.83 35.43
C ARG A 207 -12.78 72.73 34.20
N ALA A 208 -13.90 73.10 33.60
CA ALA A 208 -13.99 73.98 32.44
C ALA A 208 -14.10 75.45 32.88
N ASN A 209 -13.12 76.28 32.52
CA ASN A 209 -13.12 77.74 32.73
C ASN A 209 -11.95 78.42 31.99
N GLY A 210 -12.25 79.35 31.08
CA GLY A 210 -11.26 80.18 30.38
C GLY A 210 -11.53 80.28 28.87
N GLY A 211 -10.58 80.87 28.14
CA GLY A 211 -10.51 80.83 26.67
C GLY A 211 -10.01 79.48 26.15
N THR A 212 -9.65 79.46 24.86
CA THR A 212 -9.26 78.24 24.12
C THR A 212 -7.87 78.43 23.50
N GLN A 213 -6.85 78.54 24.36
CA GLN A 213 -5.47 78.91 24.02
C GLN A 213 -4.66 77.70 23.50
N TRP A 214 -4.94 77.28 22.26
CA TRP A 214 -4.33 76.10 21.61
C TRP A 214 -2.79 76.13 21.60
N ASP A 215 -2.18 77.30 21.40
CA ASP A 215 -0.72 77.42 21.33
C ASP A 215 -0.04 77.20 22.67
N ASP A 216 -0.55 77.73 23.78
CA ASP A 216 -0.04 77.44 25.12
C ASP A 216 -0.09 75.93 25.43
N GLY A 217 -1.17 75.25 25.05
CA GLY A 217 -1.31 73.80 25.23
C GLY A 217 -0.25 73.00 24.45
N LEU A 218 -0.04 73.32 23.18
CA LEU A 218 0.97 72.67 22.33
C LEU A 218 2.41 73.10 22.70
N ALA A 219 2.62 74.34 23.12
CA ALA A 219 3.90 74.82 23.65
C ALA A 219 4.28 74.08 24.94
N ALA A 220 3.33 73.87 25.86
CA ALA A 220 3.55 73.05 27.04
C ALA A 220 3.93 71.60 26.66
N ALA A 221 3.32 71.03 25.61
CA ALA A 221 3.69 69.72 25.09
C ALA A 221 5.11 69.68 24.49
N THR A 222 5.57 70.74 23.79
CA THR A 222 6.96 70.80 23.28
C THR A 222 8.03 70.75 24.37
N ASN A 223 7.67 71.03 25.63
CA ASN A 223 8.58 70.93 26.77
C ASN A 223 8.61 69.54 27.44
N VAL A 224 7.81 68.57 26.97
CA VAL A 224 7.83 67.19 27.49
C VAL A 224 8.94 66.39 26.82
N THR A 225 9.90 65.90 27.62
CA THR A 225 10.98 65.03 27.14
C THR A 225 10.53 63.57 27.19
N ALA A 226 10.41 62.93 26.03
CA ALA A 226 10.16 61.49 25.92
C ALA A 226 11.44 60.67 26.20
N ARG A 227 11.23 59.45 26.72
CA ARG A 227 12.26 58.45 27.00
C ARG A 227 12.90 57.92 25.72
N GLU A 228 14.18 57.58 25.83
CA GLU A 228 14.93 56.92 24.76
C GLU A 228 14.34 55.53 24.45
N GLY A 229 14.12 55.25 23.16
CA GLY A 229 13.50 54.01 22.69
C GLY A 229 11.99 53.88 22.93
N ALA A 230 11.29 54.96 23.29
CA ALA A 230 9.83 54.96 23.38
C ALA A 230 9.16 55.31 22.04
N GLN A 231 8.03 54.66 21.74
CA GLN A 231 7.03 55.24 20.83
C GLN A 231 6.41 56.47 21.48
N LYS A 232 6.09 57.50 20.67
CA LYS A 232 5.74 58.84 21.16
C LYS A 232 4.45 59.34 20.52
N TYR A 233 3.46 59.70 21.34
CA TYR A 233 2.18 60.23 20.87
C TYR A 233 1.75 61.50 21.62
N VAL A 234 1.30 62.51 20.88
CA VAL A 234 0.56 63.65 21.42
C VAL A 234 -0.90 63.49 21.01
N VAL A 235 -1.82 63.52 21.97
CA VAL A 235 -3.26 63.52 21.71
C VAL A 235 -3.79 64.89 22.13
N PHE A 236 -4.11 65.73 21.14
CA PHE A 236 -4.57 67.10 21.35
C PHE A 236 -6.09 67.17 21.19
N LEU A 237 -6.79 67.58 22.23
CA LEU A 237 -8.25 67.71 22.26
C LEU A 237 -8.66 69.18 22.26
N THR A 238 -9.78 69.49 21.60
CA THR A 238 -10.45 70.80 21.69
C THR A 238 -11.93 70.73 21.33
N ASP A 239 -12.75 71.69 21.81
CA ASP A 239 -14.17 71.82 21.47
C ASP A 239 -14.55 73.11 20.73
N GLY A 240 -13.56 73.98 20.47
CA GLY A 240 -13.75 75.31 19.92
C GLY A 240 -12.58 75.79 19.07
N ASP A 241 -12.79 76.90 18.36
CA ASP A 241 -11.74 77.60 17.63
C ASP A 241 -10.74 78.26 18.61
N PRO A 242 -9.46 78.43 18.21
CA PRO A 242 -8.43 79.02 19.06
C PRO A 242 -8.71 80.48 19.43
N GLY A 243 -8.35 80.90 20.64
CA GLY A 243 -8.37 82.29 21.09
C GLY A 243 -9.16 82.53 22.39
N GLN A 244 -9.21 83.79 22.84
CA GLN A 244 -9.90 84.17 24.08
C GLN A 244 -11.38 84.57 23.86
N THR A 245 -11.88 84.50 22.63
CA THR A 245 -13.28 84.83 22.27
C THR A 245 -13.93 83.75 21.43
N GLN A 246 -15.26 83.61 21.55
CA GLN A 246 -16.06 82.66 20.76
C GLN A 246 -15.97 82.95 19.25
N GLY A 247 -15.32 82.04 18.51
CA GLY A 247 -15.08 82.14 17.07
C GLY A 247 -13.79 82.91 16.73
N PHE A 248 -13.31 82.70 15.50
CA PHE A 248 -11.96 83.05 15.03
C PHE A 248 -11.74 84.56 14.78
N GLY A 249 -11.85 85.35 15.84
CA GLY A 249 -11.58 86.79 15.86
C GLY A 249 -10.59 87.18 16.95
N GLY A 250 -10.27 88.47 17.04
CA GLY A 250 -9.36 88.99 18.06
C GLY A 250 -7.94 88.44 17.91
N ASP A 251 -7.49 87.67 18.90
CA ASP A 251 -6.17 87.04 18.97
C ASP A 251 -6.08 85.71 18.20
N ALA A 252 -7.21 85.06 17.90
CA ALA A 252 -7.32 83.74 17.25
C ALA A 252 -6.33 83.47 16.09
N PRO A 253 -6.06 84.41 15.14
CA PRO A 253 -5.11 84.17 14.06
C PRO A 253 -3.67 84.01 14.55
N THR A 254 -3.28 84.74 15.60
CA THR A 254 -1.95 84.63 16.23
C THR A 254 -1.83 83.29 16.95
N VAL A 255 -2.84 82.96 17.77
CA VAL A 255 -2.93 81.69 18.51
C VAL A 255 -2.76 80.52 17.55
N TYR A 256 -3.54 80.49 16.46
CA TYR A 256 -3.47 79.44 15.46
C TYR A 256 -2.11 79.30 14.76
N ASN A 257 -1.47 80.41 14.37
CA ASN A 257 -0.14 80.38 13.74
C ASN A 257 0.93 79.84 14.70
N ASN A 258 0.83 80.18 16.00
CA ASN A 258 1.69 79.62 17.04
C ASN A 258 1.40 78.12 17.22
N SER A 259 0.12 77.69 17.25
CA SER A 259 -0.26 76.27 17.32
C SER A 259 0.37 75.45 16.20
N VAL A 260 0.29 75.92 14.95
CA VAL A 260 0.96 75.28 13.79
C VAL A 260 2.48 75.19 14.01
N THR A 261 3.10 76.23 14.57
CA THR A 261 4.55 76.24 14.84
C THR A 261 4.94 75.19 15.90
N HIS A 262 4.16 75.06 16.98
CA HIS A 262 4.41 74.07 18.03
C HIS A 262 4.08 72.64 17.59
N GLY A 263 2.98 72.44 16.86
CA GLY A 263 2.61 71.15 16.25
C GLY A 263 3.69 70.64 15.30
N GLN A 264 4.15 71.47 14.37
CA GLN A 264 5.28 71.12 13.50
C GLN A 264 6.59 70.86 14.26
N ALA A 265 6.82 71.51 15.41
CA ALA A 265 7.99 71.23 16.24
C ALA A 265 7.90 69.85 16.92
N LEU A 266 6.70 69.44 17.37
CA LEU A 266 6.42 68.10 17.90
C LEU A 266 6.65 67.03 16.83
N VAL A 267 6.10 67.19 15.62
CA VAL A 267 6.34 66.27 14.50
C VAL A 267 7.84 66.15 14.20
N ARG A 268 8.56 67.26 14.06
CA ARG A 268 10.02 67.26 13.82
C ARG A 268 10.84 66.64 14.96
N ALA A 269 10.32 66.58 16.19
CA ALA A 269 10.92 65.91 17.33
C ALA A 269 10.58 64.40 17.43
N GLY A 270 9.90 63.85 16.42
CA GLY A 270 9.55 62.43 16.32
C GLY A 270 8.29 62.03 17.10
N TRP A 271 7.39 62.97 17.39
CA TRP A 271 6.06 62.65 17.95
C TRP A 271 5.07 62.33 16.84
N ASN A 272 4.21 61.33 17.07
CA ASN A 272 2.95 61.16 16.34
C ASN A 272 1.91 62.13 16.93
N ILE A 273 1.00 62.68 16.12
CA ILE A 273 -0.01 63.66 16.58
C ILE A 273 -1.42 63.22 16.21
N LEU A 274 -2.30 63.20 17.21
CA LEU A 274 -3.69 62.74 17.11
C LEU A 274 -4.62 63.85 17.59
N ASN A 275 -5.11 64.65 16.63
CA ASN A 275 -5.94 65.84 16.86
C ASN A 275 -7.43 65.48 16.91
N VAL A 276 -8.14 65.86 17.97
CA VAL A 276 -9.50 65.39 18.27
C VAL A 276 -10.43 66.56 18.60
N GLY A 277 -11.41 66.79 17.72
CA GLY A 277 -12.45 67.80 17.88
C GLY A 277 -13.67 67.24 18.59
N VAL A 278 -13.92 67.66 19.83
CA VAL A 278 -15.06 67.23 20.68
C VAL A 278 -16.24 68.17 20.43
N ASP A 279 -17.29 67.71 19.74
CA ASP A 279 -18.51 68.49 19.47
C ASP A 279 -18.22 69.88 18.82
N MET A 280 -17.10 69.99 18.09
CA MET A 280 -16.62 71.27 17.51
C MET A 280 -17.65 71.93 16.57
N THR A 281 -17.71 73.25 16.64
CA THR A 281 -18.61 74.07 15.83
C THR A 281 -17.94 74.56 14.54
N ASP A 282 -18.70 74.63 13.43
CA ASP A 282 -18.25 75.20 12.15
C ASP A 282 -18.25 76.75 12.18
N ASN A 283 -17.69 77.34 13.24
CA ASN A 283 -17.66 78.79 13.45
C ASN A 283 -16.54 79.48 12.67
N ALA A 284 -15.48 78.73 12.32
CA ALA A 284 -14.39 79.15 11.44
C ALA A 284 -14.11 78.14 10.33
N ARG A 285 -13.45 78.62 9.27
CA ARG A 285 -12.80 77.78 8.27
C ARG A 285 -11.44 78.36 7.92
N VAL A 286 -10.48 77.47 7.68
CA VAL A 286 -9.08 77.79 7.37
C VAL A 286 -8.68 77.02 6.11
N ASN A 287 -7.87 77.66 5.27
CA ASN A 287 -7.24 76.99 4.12
C ASN A 287 -5.93 76.32 4.59
N PRO A 288 -5.74 75.01 4.37
CA PRO A 288 -4.51 74.31 4.77
C PRO A 288 -3.31 74.71 3.89
N ALA A 289 -3.54 75.15 2.65
CA ALA A 289 -2.51 75.45 1.64
C ALA A 289 -1.97 76.89 1.67
N VAL A 290 -2.07 77.58 2.82
CA VAL A 290 -1.40 78.88 3.06
C VAL A 290 -0.59 78.78 4.35
N ASP A 291 0.62 79.34 4.38
CA ASP A 291 1.55 79.11 5.49
C ASP A 291 1.06 79.70 6.83
N SER A 292 0.30 80.80 6.79
CA SER A 292 -0.20 81.53 7.96
C SER A 292 -1.57 82.16 7.72
N VAL A 293 -2.25 82.53 8.80
CA VAL A 293 -3.54 83.26 8.81
C VAL A 293 -3.36 84.68 9.37
N SER A 294 -4.31 85.58 9.14
CA SER A 294 -4.29 86.94 9.72
C SER A 294 -5.71 87.47 10.02
N ALA A 295 -5.80 88.60 10.72
CA ALA A 295 -7.06 89.20 11.17
C ALA A 295 -7.82 90.06 10.13
N THR A 296 -7.28 90.31 8.93
CA THR A 296 -7.90 91.23 7.94
C THR A 296 -8.52 90.50 6.75
N CYS A 297 -9.82 90.69 6.52
CA CYS A 297 -10.59 90.01 5.46
C CYS A 297 -10.78 90.87 4.18
N THR A 298 -10.95 90.17 3.04
CA THR A 298 -11.49 90.69 1.74
C THR A 298 -10.48 91.56 0.95
N GLU A 299 -10.38 91.57 -0.40
CA GLU A 299 -11.19 90.99 -1.49
C GLU A 299 -10.38 90.18 -2.54
N TYR A 300 -11.07 89.41 -3.37
CA TYR A 300 -10.56 88.51 -4.41
C TYR A 300 -10.53 89.16 -5.82
N LYS A 301 -9.79 88.57 -6.78
CA LYS A 301 -9.43 89.12 -8.12
C LYS A 301 -8.44 90.31 -8.13
N GLY A 302 -7.61 90.44 -7.10
CA GLY A 302 -6.41 91.29 -7.08
C GLY A 302 -5.20 90.66 -6.36
N ILE A 303 -5.46 89.67 -5.50
CA ILE A 303 -4.51 88.87 -4.70
C ILE A 303 -3.85 89.65 -3.55
N ILE A 304 -4.60 89.72 -2.44
CA ILE A 304 -4.07 89.54 -1.08
C ILE A 304 -5.01 88.53 -0.41
N ILE A 305 -4.51 87.47 0.21
CA ILE A 305 -5.36 86.42 0.83
C ILE A 305 -4.80 86.00 2.21
N PRO A 306 -5.48 86.44 3.29
CA PRO A 306 -5.35 85.81 4.60
C PRO A 306 -6.72 85.79 5.31
N VAL A 307 -7.63 84.92 4.89
CA VAL A 307 -9.05 84.98 5.32
C VAL A 307 -9.37 83.91 6.37
N CYS A 308 -9.95 84.35 7.48
CA CYS A 308 -10.69 83.51 8.43
C CYS A 308 -12.12 84.04 8.49
N VAL A 309 -13.12 83.21 8.16
CA VAL A 309 -14.53 83.66 8.07
C VAL A 309 -15.24 83.43 9.41
N THR A 310 -15.47 84.50 10.18
CA THR A 310 -16.34 84.44 11.37
C THR A 310 -17.81 84.54 10.99
N ARG A 311 -18.61 83.53 11.33
CA ARG A 311 -20.04 83.50 11.00
C ARG A 311 -20.92 84.20 12.05
N THR A 312 -20.73 85.51 12.26
CA THR A 312 -21.71 86.31 13.01
C THR A 312 -22.95 86.56 12.15
N GLY A 313 -24.12 86.19 12.67
CA GLY A 313 -25.28 85.88 11.82
C GLY A 313 -26.12 87.07 11.37
N TYR A 314 -26.35 87.18 10.07
CA TYR A 314 -27.70 87.36 9.49
C TYR A 314 -27.74 86.71 8.09
N THR A 315 -28.94 86.50 7.54
CA THR A 315 -29.16 85.78 6.27
C THR A 315 -28.87 86.66 5.04
N THR A 316 -28.52 86.11 3.88
CA THR A 316 -29.52 85.62 2.91
C THR A 316 -28.92 84.81 1.75
N SER A 317 -29.80 84.10 1.06
CA SER A 317 -29.61 83.27 -0.13
C SER A 317 -28.57 83.72 -1.17
N ALA A 318 -27.46 82.98 -1.26
CA ALA A 318 -26.71 82.74 -2.49
C ALA A 318 -25.99 81.39 -2.41
N GLN A 319 -26.00 80.59 -3.47
CA GLN A 319 -25.13 79.41 -3.59
C GLN A 319 -23.72 79.90 -3.97
N SER A 320 -22.71 79.57 -3.17
CA SER A 320 -21.30 79.88 -3.46
C SER A 320 -20.50 78.58 -3.62
N SER A 321 -20.28 78.16 -4.87
CA SER A 321 -19.49 76.99 -5.26
C SER A 321 -17.97 77.23 -5.16
N HIS A 322 -17.52 77.81 -4.04
CA HIS A 322 -16.14 78.31 -3.87
C HIS A 322 -15.55 78.03 -2.48
N TRP A 323 -16.09 77.05 -1.74
CA TRP A 323 -15.53 76.55 -0.47
C TRP A 323 -14.70 75.27 -0.63
N GLU A 324 -14.38 74.90 -1.86
CA GLU A 324 -13.51 73.77 -2.19
C GLU A 324 -12.10 74.03 -1.62
N GLY A 325 -11.58 73.09 -0.83
CA GLY A 325 -10.31 73.25 -0.08
C GLY A 325 -10.38 73.98 1.27
N TRP A 326 -11.56 74.41 1.74
CA TRP A 326 -11.71 75.11 3.04
C TRP A 326 -12.25 74.20 4.14
N VAL A 327 -11.39 73.84 5.09
CA VAL A 327 -11.67 72.88 6.17
C VAL A 327 -11.80 73.59 7.53
N SER A 328 -12.08 72.87 8.62
CA SER A 328 -12.07 73.45 9.97
C SER A 328 -10.68 73.92 10.39
N SER A 329 -10.61 74.73 11.45
CA SER A 329 -9.35 75.12 12.09
C SER A 329 -8.48 73.89 12.44
N LEU A 330 -9.06 72.86 13.06
CA LEU A 330 -8.35 71.65 13.48
C LEU A 330 -7.91 70.77 12.30
N GLU A 331 -8.74 70.64 11.27
CA GLU A 331 -8.40 69.93 10.03
C GLU A 331 -7.21 70.61 9.32
N ALA A 332 -7.20 71.94 9.28
CA ALA A 332 -6.10 72.71 8.68
C ALA A 332 -4.82 72.69 9.53
N LEU A 333 -4.93 72.64 10.87
CA LEU A 333 -3.76 72.46 11.76
C LEU A 333 -3.08 71.12 11.45
N THR A 334 -3.87 70.05 11.47
CA THR A 334 -3.39 68.69 11.20
C THR A 334 -2.75 68.57 9.81
N ALA A 335 -3.32 69.20 8.79
CA ALA A 335 -2.73 69.19 7.44
C ALA A 335 -1.34 69.88 7.38
N ARG A 336 -1.10 70.91 8.20
CA ARG A 336 0.19 71.61 8.29
C ARG A 336 1.22 70.88 9.16
N GLU A 337 0.77 70.02 10.07
CA GLU A 337 1.60 69.08 10.83
C GLU A 337 1.99 67.87 9.97
N ASP A 338 1.03 67.31 9.22
CA ASP A 338 1.25 66.18 8.31
C ASP A 338 2.26 66.53 7.20
N ALA A 339 2.24 67.77 6.73
CA ALA A 339 3.18 68.31 5.73
C ALA A 339 4.66 68.33 6.15
N VAL A 340 5.00 68.00 7.42
CA VAL A 340 6.39 67.99 7.92
C VAL A 340 6.82 66.66 8.56
N LYS A 341 6.02 65.59 8.36
CA LYS A 341 6.27 64.27 8.95
C LYS A 341 7.36 63.46 8.23
N ALA A 342 8.03 62.59 8.96
CA ALA A 342 8.77 61.46 8.40
C ALA A 342 7.80 60.35 7.94
N VAL A 343 8.30 59.42 7.10
CA VAL A 343 7.50 58.38 6.44
C VAL A 343 6.65 57.57 7.44
N ASP A 344 7.24 57.21 8.58
CA ASP A 344 6.64 56.30 9.57
C ASP A 344 5.85 57.02 10.68
N GLN A 345 5.61 58.33 10.56
CA GLN A 345 4.87 59.11 11.55
C GLN A 345 3.38 59.21 11.22
N THR A 346 2.55 58.89 12.22
CA THR A 346 1.11 59.12 12.19
C THR A 346 0.77 60.55 12.63
N VAL A 347 0.21 61.32 11.71
CA VAL A 347 -0.49 62.58 12.01
C VAL A 347 -1.94 62.44 11.53
N ARG A 348 -2.92 62.61 12.41
CA ARG A 348 -4.34 62.31 12.10
C ARG A 348 -5.33 63.22 12.83
N VAL A 349 -6.44 63.55 12.16
CA VAL A 349 -7.55 64.33 12.72
C VAL A 349 -8.82 63.50 12.91
N PHE A 350 -9.56 63.80 13.98
CA PHE A 350 -10.92 63.33 14.28
C PHE A 350 -11.81 64.58 14.51
N PRO A 351 -12.24 65.28 13.45
CA PRO A 351 -12.54 66.71 13.53
C PRO A 351 -13.92 67.07 14.08
N LYS A 352 -14.86 66.11 14.10
CA LYS A 352 -16.26 66.31 14.51
C LYS A 352 -16.77 65.13 15.33
N THR A 353 -16.03 64.80 16.36
CA THR A 353 -16.36 63.74 17.30
C THR A 353 -17.47 64.21 18.23
N ASN A 354 -18.72 63.92 17.88
CA ASN A 354 -19.85 64.18 18.78
C ASN A 354 -19.74 63.32 20.05
N ILE A 355 -20.45 63.75 21.11
CA ILE A 355 -20.43 63.13 22.45
C ILE A 355 -20.69 61.61 22.44
N ALA A 356 -21.56 61.09 21.57
CA ALA A 356 -21.83 59.65 21.49
C ALA A 356 -20.71 58.87 20.77
N SER A 357 -19.96 59.52 19.88
CA SER A 357 -18.80 58.94 19.18
C SER A 357 -17.47 59.06 19.93
N LEU A 358 -17.36 59.89 20.98
CA LEU A 358 -16.10 60.19 21.65
C LEU A 358 -15.46 58.95 22.29
N THR A 359 -16.26 58.09 22.93
CA THR A 359 -15.78 56.82 23.49
C THR A 359 -15.22 55.89 22.40
N GLN A 360 -15.82 55.88 21.20
CA GLN A 360 -15.29 55.07 20.10
C GLN A 360 -13.98 55.66 19.56
N VAL A 361 -13.89 56.98 19.37
CA VAL A 361 -12.63 57.62 18.96
C VAL A 361 -11.52 57.33 19.98
N PHE A 362 -11.80 57.34 21.28
CA PHE A 362 -10.81 56.94 22.29
C PHE A 362 -10.40 55.45 22.23
N LYS A 363 -11.29 54.54 21.78
CA LYS A 363 -10.94 53.15 21.48
C LYS A 363 -10.13 53.01 20.19
N ASP A 364 -10.45 53.78 19.13
CA ASP A 364 -9.66 53.83 17.90
C ASP A 364 -8.24 54.38 18.18
N LEU A 365 -8.13 55.44 18.97
CA LEU A 365 -6.86 56.01 19.45
C LEU A 365 -6.07 54.97 20.26
N ALA A 366 -6.72 54.23 21.16
CA ALA A 366 -6.09 53.16 21.91
C ALA A 366 -5.51 52.07 20.99
N THR A 367 -6.22 51.65 19.94
CA THR A 367 -5.70 50.69 18.95
C THR A 367 -4.51 51.26 18.17
N ILE A 368 -4.59 52.50 17.69
CA ILE A 368 -3.48 53.18 16.99
C ILE A 368 -2.22 53.24 17.86
N ILE A 369 -2.39 53.61 19.14
CA ILE A 369 -1.29 53.84 20.08
C ILE A 369 -0.64 52.53 20.57
N THR A 370 -1.37 51.40 20.58
CA THR A 370 -0.90 50.13 21.17
C THR A 370 -0.56 49.03 20.17
N THR A 371 -0.59 49.34 18.86
CA THR A 371 -0.25 48.40 17.77
C THR A 371 1.21 47.94 17.83
N THR A 372 1.45 46.62 17.79
CA THR A 372 2.78 46.01 17.70
C THR A 372 3.24 45.82 16.23
N THR A 373 4.53 45.52 16.07
CA THR A 373 5.18 45.33 14.77
C THR A 373 6.03 44.06 14.81
N ASP A 374 5.66 43.07 14.00
CA ASP A 374 6.23 41.73 14.01
C ASP A 374 6.64 41.31 12.59
N LYS A 375 7.77 40.61 12.42
CA LYS A 375 8.08 39.95 11.15
C LYS A 375 7.23 38.68 11.00
N ALA A 376 6.64 38.46 9.83
CA ALA A 376 5.85 37.27 9.52
C ALA A 376 5.92 36.91 8.03
N ALA A 377 5.67 35.64 7.69
CA ALA A 377 5.58 35.18 6.31
C ALA A 377 4.20 35.46 5.71
N SER A 378 4.16 35.90 4.45
CA SER A 378 2.94 36.10 3.65
C SER A 378 3.17 35.71 2.18
N SER A 379 2.13 35.83 1.33
CA SER A 379 2.20 35.50 -0.10
C SER A 379 2.78 34.10 -0.41
N LEU A 380 2.45 33.10 0.41
CA LEU A 380 2.95 31.73 0.26
C LEU A 380 2.52 31.11 -1.09
N VAL A 381 3.49 30.53 -1.79
CA VAL A 381 3.27 29.69 -2.98
C VAL A 381 3.92 28.33 -2.74
N ILE A 382 3.15 27.25 -2.83
CA ILE A 382 3.63 25.87 -2.80
C ILE A 382 3.54 25.29 -4.21
N THR A 383 4.62 24.68 -4.68
CA THR A 383 4.76 24.09 -6.02
C THR A 383 5.21 22.63 -5.91
N ASP A 384 4.61 21.74 -6.71
CA ASP A 384 4.97 20.33 -6.73
C ASP A 384 4.82 19.73 -8.13
N THR A 385 5.94 19.36 -8.74
CA THR A 385 5.98 18.71 -10.05
C THR A 385 6.11 17.22 -9.87
N ILE A 386 5.01 16.46 -10.06
CA ILE A 386 5.02 15.00 -9.91
C ILE A 386 5.98 14.35 -10.92
N SER A 387 6.54 13.18 -10.57
CA SER A 387 7.48 12.48 -11.43
C SER A 387 6.78 11.72 -12.56
N GLU A 388 7.55 11.24 -13.54
CA GLU A 388 7.05 10.32 -14.58
C GLU A 388 6.56 8.97 -14.02
N TRP A 389 6.94 8.64 -12.78
CA TRP A 389 6.52 7.46 -12.04
C TRP A 389 5.16 7.61 -11.37
N VAL A 390 4.48 8.76 -11.52
CA VAL A 390 3.26 9.10 -10.78
C VAL A 390 2.16 9.64 -11.71
N GLU A 391 0.92 9.23 -11.43
CA GLU A 391 -0.31 9.77 -11.98
C GLU A 391 -1.10 10.49 -10.86
N PRO A 392 -1.69 11.67 -11.11
CA PRO A 392 -2.56 12.34 -10.14
C PRO A 392 -3.92 11.63 -10.07
N VAL A 393 -4.54 11.61 -8.89
CA VAL A 393 -5.83 10.93 -8.65
C VAL A 393 -6.83 11.93 -8.10
N GLY A 394 -8.04 11.96 -8.67
CA GLY A 394 -9.15 12.81 -8.23
C GLY A 394 -9.04 14.28 -8.65
N ILE A 395 -7.86 14.78 -9.00
CA ILE A 395 -7.66 16.14 -9.52
C ILE A 395 -8.48 16.34 -10.80
N LYS A 396 -9.30 17.39 -10.82
CA LYS A 396 -10.03 17.88 -12.00
C LYS A 396 -9.73 19.35 -12.20
N THR A 397 -9.64 19.80 -13.45
CA THR A 397 -9.41 21.21 -13.79
C THR A 397 -10.47 21.76 -14.75
N ASP A 398 -10.55 23.08 -14.85
CA ASP A 398 -11.13 23.77 -16.01
C ASP A 398 -10.16 23.78 -17.22
N ALA A 399 -10.53 24.47 -18.29
CA ALA A 399 -9.72 24.59 -19.50
C ALA A 399 -8.48 25.48 -19.30
N GLU A 400 -8.58 26.41 -18.35
CA GLU A 400 -7.53 27.33 -17.92
C GLU A 400 -6.55 26.68 -16.93
N GLY A 401 -6.79 25.43 -16.51
CA GLY A 401 -5.95 24.62 -15.63
C GLY A 401 -6.07 24.94 -14.13
N ASN A 402 -7.14 25.64 -13.71
CA ASN A 402 -7.47 25.83 -12.30
C ASN A 402 -8.13 24.56 -11.75
N VAL A 403 -7.78 24.16 -10.53
CA VAL A 403 -8.33 22.94 -9.90
C VAL A 403 -9.74 23.20 -9.37
N ILE A 404 -10.68 22.33 -9.72
CA ILE A 404 -12.09 22.37 -9.27
C ILE A 404 -12.45 21.25 -8.29
N GLU A 405 -11.62 20.21 -8.19
CA GLU A 405 -11.80 19.07 -7.28
C GLU A 405 -10.45 18.33 -7.08
N GLY A 406 -10.26 17.64 -5.96
CA GLY A 406 -9.15 16.70 -5.75
C GLY A 406 -7.90 17.25 -5.03
N VAL A 407 -7.90 18.51 -4.62
CA VAL A 407 -6.86 19.13 -3.79
C VAL A 407 -7.52 19.85 -2.61
N THR A 408 -7.00 19.68 -1.40
CA THR A 408 -7.43 20.43 -0.20
C THR A 408 -6.22 21.09 0.48
N VAL A 409 -6.49 22.07 1.35
CA VAL A 409 -5.45 22.73 2.16
C VAL A 409 -5.94 22.83 3.59
N ILE A 410 -5.25 22.21 4.56
CA ILE A 410 -5.70 22.06 5.95
C ILE A 410 -4.77 22.82 6.90
N ARG A 411 -5.32 23.46 7.94
CA ARG A 411 -4.55 24.10 9.04
C ARG A 411 -4.38 23.16 10.24
N SER A 412 -3.20 23.11 10.84
CA SER A 412 -2.95 22.28 12.04
C SER A 412 -3.65 22.76 13.32
N ASP A 413 -3.96 24.05 13.43
CA ASP A 413 -4.59 24.67 14.62
C ASP A 413 -6.04 24.24 14.87
N THR A 414 -6.74 23.90 13.80
CA THR A 414 -8.19 23.65 13.76
C THR A 414 -8.53 22.32 13.10
N ASN A 415 -7.56 21.69 12.42
CA ASN A 415 -7.73 20.51 11.57
C ASN A 415 -8.90 20.70 10.57
N ALA A 416 -9.03 21.91 10.04
CA ALA A 416 -10.07 22.33 9.11
C ALA A 416 -9.44 22.89 7.82
N GLU A 417 -10.23 22.93 6.75
CA GLU A 417 -9.79 23.53 5.49
C GLU A 417 -9.56 25.04 5.62
N VAL A 418 -8.53 25.54 4.93
CA VAL A 418 -8.27 26.98 4.79
C VAL A 418 -9.46 27.64 4.10
N ALA A 419 -9.92 28.77 4.64
CA ALA A 419 -11.02 29.53 4.06
C ALA A 419 -10.71 29.90 2.59
N PRO A 420 -11.65 29.72 1.63
CA PRO A 420 -11.39 29.98 0.21
C PRO A 420 -10.91 31.40 -0.10
N THR A 421 -11.27 32.40 0.73
CA THR A 421 -10.79 33.79 0.61
C THR A 421 -9.30 33.96 0.89
N SER A 422 -8.65 32.99 1.55
CA SER A 422 -7.21 33.00 1.85
C SER A 422 -6.37 32.29 0.78
N ILE A 423 -7.01 31.69 -0.23
CA ILE A 423 -6.36 31.02 -1.37
C ILE A 423 -6.65 31.82 -2.64
N LYS A 424 -5.60 32.31 -3.30
CA LYS A 424 -5.67 33.12 -4.52
C LYS A 424 -5.86 32.26 -5.77
N SER A 425 -5.22 31.09 -5.82
CA SER A 425 -5.48 30.07 -6.85
C SER A 425 -4.93 28.69 -6.45
N ILE A 426 -5.53 27.65 -7.01
CA ILE A 426 -4.94 26.31 -7.10
C ILE A 426 -4.97 25.92 -8.58
N THR A 427 -3.83 25.53 -9.15
CA THR A 427 -3.70 25.14 -10.56
C THR A 427 -2.94 23.83 -10.70
N PHE A 428 -3.26 23.05 -11.73
CA PHE A 428 -2.52 21.83 -12.09
C PHE A 428 -2.26 21.83 -13.59
N LYS A 429 -0.99 22.01 -14.00
CA LYS A 429 -0.55 22.17 -15.39
C LYS A 429 0.78 21.49 -15.60
N ASP A 430 0.97 20.82 -16.74
CA ASP A 430 2.26 20.22 -17.13
C ASP A 430 2.88 19.31 -16.03
N ASN A 431 2.02 18.58 -15.32
CA ASN A 431 2.31 17.77 -14.12
C ASN A 431 2.80 18.55 -12.88
N THR A 432 2.68 19.87 -12.85
CA THR A 432 2.92 20.74 -11.69
C THR A 432 1.62 21.20 -11.02
N LEU A 433 1.43 20.82 -9.76
CA LEU A 433 0.49 21.47 -8.84
C LEU A 433 1.10 22.80 -8.36
N THR A 434 0.31 23.87 -8.33
CA THR A 434 0.67 25.14 -7.68
C THR A 434 -0.49 25.66 -6.84
N VAL A 435 -0.24 25.87 -5.55
CA VAL A 435 -1.17 26.50 -4.59
C VAL A 435 -0.61 27.88 -4.24
N THR A 436 -1.38 28.93 -4.50
CA THR A 436 -1.03 30.33 -4.22
C THR A 436 -1.99 30.87 -3.16
N PHE A 437 -1.47 31.33 -2.02
CA PHE A 437 -2.26 32.02 -1.00
C PHE A 437 -2.56 33.47 -1.41
N ALA A 438 -3.50 34.13 -0.73
CA ALA A 438 -3.79 35.55 -0.97
C ALA A 438 -2.59 36.43 -0.56
N ASP A 439 -2.38 37.54 -1.28
CA ASP A 439 -1.19 38.39 -1.12
C ASP A 439 -1.16 39.12 0.24
N ASP A 440 -2.35 39.30 0.86
CA ASP A 440 -2.57 39.86 2.18
C ASP A 440 -2.65 38.80 3.30
N PHE A 441 -2.56 37.50 2.97
CA PHE A 441 -2.69 36.43 3.94
C PHE A 441 -1.38 36.19 4.72
N VAL A 442 -1.40 36.49 6.02
CA VAL A 442 -0.27 36.25 6.94
C VAL A 442 -0.35 34.86 7.57
N LEU A 443 0.74 34.10 7.51
CA LEU A 443 0.85 32.77 8.10
C LEU A 443 0.93 32.87 9.63
N SER A 444 -0.12 32.43 10.32
CA SER A 444 -0.17 32.38 11.79
C SER A 444 1.00 31.56 12.40
N ASN A 445 1.64 32.10 13.44
CA ASN A 445 2.79 31.49 14.10
C ASN A 445 2.49 30.08 14.64
N GLY A 446 3.37 29.12 14.37
CA GLY A 446 3.23 27.72 14.79
C GLY A 446 2.13 26.93 14.07
N VAL A 447 1.44 27.52 13.07
CA VAL A 447 0.38 26.85 12.32
C VAL A 447 0.93 26.31 11.01
N THR A 448 0.78 25.01 10.79
CA THR A 448 1.16 24.32 9.55
C THR A 448 0.00 24.35 8.57
N TYR A 449 0.28 24.77 7.34
CA TYR A 449 -0.63 24.78 6.21
C TYR A 449 -0.26 23.61 5.30
N THR A 450 -1.11 22.60 5.27
CA THR A 450 -0.82 21.32 4.58
C THR A 450 -1.68 21.18 3.33
N VAL A 451 -1.06 21.27 2.15
CA VAL A 451 -1.68 20.92 0.86
C VAL A 451 -1.75 19.40 0.77
N GLN A 452 -2.93 18.85 0.45
CA GLN A 452 -3.17 17.42 0.29
C GLN A 452 -3.80 17.10 -1.06
N TYR A 453 -3.29 16.06 -1.74
CA TYR A 453 -3.89 15.54 -2.96
C TYR A 453 -3.58 14.05 -3.20
N GLY A 454 -4.39 13.40 -4.03
CA GLY A 454 -4.24 11.97 -4.36
C GLY A 454 -3.26 11.72 -5.51
N ILE A 455 -2.46 10.67 -5.39
CA ILE A 455 -1.55 10.16 -6.43
C ILE A 455 -1.56 8.62 -6.48
N GLN A 456 -1.11 8.04 -7.60
CA GLN A 456 -0.90 6.59 -7.77
C GLN A 456 0.35 6.32 -8.62
N PRO A 457 0.98 5.13 -8.54
CA PRO A 457 2.11 4.76 -9.40
C PRO A 457 1.69 4.74 -10.88
N SER A 458 2.47 5.39 -11.74
CA SER A 458 2.15 5.50 -13.17
C SER A 458 2.34 4.19 -13.93
N GLN A 459 1.81 4.13 -15.15
CA GLN A 459 2.14 3.08 -16.11
C GLN A 459 3.67 2.84 -16.24
N ALA A 460 4.50 3.89 -16.28
CA ALA A 460 5.94 3.76 -16.37
C ALA A 460 6.57 3.10 -15.12
N ALA A 461 6.03 3.38 -13.92
CA ALA A 461 6.50 2.76 -12.68
C ALA A 461 6.26 1.23 -12.69
N PHE A 462 5.06 0.82 -13.10
CA PHE A 462 4.73 -0.60 -13.26
C PHE A 462 5.62 -1.30 -14.28
N ASP A 463 5.95 -0.65 -15.41
CA ASP A 463 6.87 -1.23 -16.41
C ASP A 463 8.31 -1.32 -15.91
N TYR A 464 8.82 -0.28 -15.23
CA TYR A 464 10.18 -0.30 -14.70
C TYR A 464 10.37 -1.39 -13.63
N TYR A 465 9.45 -1.51 -12.66
CA TYR A 465 9.57 -2.54 -11.62
C TYR A 465 9.42 -3.95 -12.21
N ALA A 466 8.48 -4.15 -13.14
CA ALA A 466 8.32 -5.43 -13.83
C ALA A 466 9.55 -5.81 -14.68
N ALA A 467 10.29 -4.84 -15.22
CA ALA A 467 11.51 -5.10 -15.99
C ALA A 467 12.76 -5.32 -15.13
N ASN A 468 12.81 -4.79 -13.89
CA ASN A 468 14.02 -4.76 -13.06
C ASN A 468 13.95 -5.59 -11.77
N GLY A 469 12.75 -5.94 -11.29
CA GLY A 469 12.54 -6.62 -9.99
C GLY A 469 12.93 -5.79 -8.77
N ARG A 470 13.20 -4.49 -8.93
CA ARG A 470 13.65 -3.57 -7.88
C ARG A 470 13.26 -2.12 -8.19
N TYR A 471 13.22 -1.30 -7.16
CA TYR A 471 12.97 0.13 -7.27
C TYR A 471 14.23 0.93 -7.68
N PRO A 472 14.08 2.10 -8.35
CA PRO A 472 15.21 2.92 -8.81
C PRO A 472 15.73 3.92 -7.78
N ASN A 473 14.95 4.28 -6.74
CA ASN A 473 15.27 5.36 -5.82
C ASN A 473 15.22 4.89 -4.36
N ASN A 474 15.99 5.55 -3.49
CA ASN A 474 15.84 5.47 -2.05
C ASN A 474 15.16 6.74 -1.54
N SER A 475 14.38 6.64 -0.46
CA SER A 475 13.69 7.81 0.09
C SER A 475 14.64 8.77 0.81
N THR A 476 14.37 10.07 0.73
CA THR A 476 15.03 11.08 1.57
C THR A 476 14.16 11.49 2.78
N THR A 477 13.13 10.70 3.12
CA THR A 477 12.12 11.05 4.14
C THR A 477 11.87 9.87 5.06
N GLU A 478 12.03 10.06 6.37
CA GLU A 478 11.72 9.05 7.38
C GLU A 478 10.23 8.65 7.39
N GLY A 479 9.93 7.43 7.83
CA GLY A 479 8.55 6.91 7.90
C GLY A 479 7.93 6.53 6.55
N THR A 480 8.68 6.61 5.44
CA THR A 480 8.29 6.14 4.11
C THR A 480 9.08 4.86 3.72
N PRO A 481 8.70 4.11 2.67
CA PRO A 481 9.48 2.96 2.22
C PRO A 481 10.93 3.34 1.92
N THR A 482 11.89 2.50 2.33
CA THR A 482 13.33 2.79 2.17
C THR A 482 13.74 2.89 0.72
N SER A 483 13.08 2.15 -0.18
CA SER A 483 13.24 2.21 -1.63
C SER A 483 11.89 2.30 -2.33
N GLY A 484 11.85 2.96 -3.49
CA GLY A 484 10.63 3.19 -4.26
C GLY A 484 10.91 4.02 -5.52
N PHE A 485 9.84 4.59 -6.08
CA PHE A 485 9.89 5.63 -7.11
C PHE A 485 9.67 7.00 -6.47
N PHE A 486 10.48 8.02 -6.78
CA PHE A 486 10.24 9.37 -6.27
C PHE A 486 8.85 9.88 -6.64
N SER A 487 8.11 10.41 -5.65
CA SER A 487 6.77 10.97 -5.87
C SER A 487 6.79 12.22 -6.77
N ASN A 488 7.87 13.01 -6.70
CA ASN A 488 8.05 14.25 -7.45
C ASN A 488 9.41 14.36 -8.14
N LYS A 489 9.43 15.13 -9.23
CA LYS A 489 10.64 15.57 -9.93
C LYS A 489 11.29 16.76 -9.23
N LYS A 490 10.50 17.71 -8.73
CA LYS A 490 10.89 18.81 -7.82
C LYS A 490 9.66 19.31 -7.09
N ALA A 491 9.80 19.64 -5.81
CA ALA A 491 8.79 20.31 -5.02
C ALA A 491 9.46 21.44 -4.24
N SER A 492 8.82 22.60 -4.18
CA SER A 492 9.39 23.81 -3.57
C SER A 492 8.30 24.74 -3.05
N PHE A 493 8.61 25.58 -2.07
CA PHE A 493 7.76 26.69 -1.67
C PHE A 493 8.54 28.01 -1.63
N SER A 494 7.83 29.11 -1.79
CA SER A 494 8.36 30.47 -1.69
C SER A 494 7.34 31.36 -0.96
N TYR A 495 7.82 32.40 -0.28
CA TYR A 495 7.01 33.34 0.50
C TYR A 495 7.67 34.73 0.47
N GLN A 496 7.00 35.71 1.06
CA GLN A 496 7.60 37.02 1.33
C GLN A 496 7.77 37.19 2.84
N GLU A 497 8.92 37.70 3.27
CA GLU A 497 9.09 38.23 4.62
C GLU A 497 8.47 39.62 4.69
N CYS A 498 7.39 39.76 5.45
CA CYS A 498 6.70 41.03 5.63
C CYS A 498 6.88 41.55 7.06
N THR A 499 6.93 42.86 7.20
CA THR A 499 6.71 43.54 8.48
C THR A 499 5.20 43.71 8.64
N THR A 500 4.63 43.10 9.66
CA THR A 500 3.18 43.13 9.91
C THR A 500 2.81 44.18 10.94
N VAL A 501 1.72 44.89 10.65
CA VAL A 501 1.13 45.92 11.52
C VAL A 501 -0.35 45.56 11.68
N ASN A 502 -0.76 45.11 12.87
CA ASN A 502 -2.08 44.49 13.11
C ASN A 502 -2.44 43.37 12.10
N ASN A 503 -1.52 42.42 11.86
CA ASN A 503 -1.64 41.38 10.84
C ASN A 503 -1.78 41.86 9.38
N VAL A 504 -1.70 43.16 9.08
CA VAL A 504 -1.61 43.65 7.70
C VAL A 504 -0.13 43.60 7.26
N PRO A 505 0.22 42.87 6.19
CA PRO A 505 1.60 42.80 5.71
C PRO A 505 2.03 44.10 5.01
N GLN A 506 3.23 44.58 5.32
CA GLN A 506 3.87 45.77 4.74
C GLN A 506 5.38 45.52 4.55
N GLY A 507 6.01 46.26 3.64
CA GLY A 507 7.47 46.17 3.41
C GLY A 507 7.94 44.74 3.11
N CYS A 508 7.18 44.03 2.25
CA CYS A 508 7.39 42.62 1.96
C CYS A 508 8.52 42.39 0.96
N GLU A 509 9.50 41.59 1.32
CA GLU A 509 10.62 41.18 0.45
C GLU A 509 10.53 39.67 0.13
N PRO A 510 10.76 39.23 -1.13
CA PRO A 510 10.74 37.81 -1.48
C PRO A 510 11.84 37.01 -0.76
N HIS A 511 11.47 35.83 -0.24
CA HIS A 511 12.43 34.81 0.17
C HIS A 511 12.78 33.89 -1.02
N GLU A 512 14.00 33.38 -1.06
CA GLU A 512 14.40 32.38 -2.06
C GLU A 512 13.57 31.08 -1.93
N PRO A 513 13.29 30.35 -3.03
CA PRO A 513 12.51 29.12 -2.96
C PRO A 513 13.23 28.00 -2.19
N VAL A 514 12.54 27.43 -1.21
CA VAL A 514 13.01 26.31 -0.38
C VAL A 514 12.49 25.00 -0.96
N ASP A 515 13.37 24.02 -1.18
CA ASP A 515 13.03 22.71 -1.76
C ASP A 515 12.56 21.72 -0.68
N PHE A 516 11.48 20.99 -0.95
CA PHE A 516 11.01 19.91 -0.09
C PHE A 516 11.82 18.62 -0.31
N LEU A 517 11.90 17.79 0.74
CA LEU A 517 12.37 16.40 0.65
C LEU A 517 11.56 15.58 -0.38
N HIS A 518 12.20 14.54 -0.93
CA HIS A 518 11.68 13.69 -2.00
C HIS A 518 11.30 12.28 -1.46
N PRO A 519 10.08 12.09 -0.94
CA PRO A 519 9.64 10.76 -0.53
C PRO A 519 9.26 9.90 -1.75
N VAL A 520 9.37 8.58 -1.57
CA VAL A 520 9.07 7.58 -2.62
C VAL A 520 7.70 6.90 -2.42
N ILE A 521 7.18 6.32 -3.50
CA ILE A 521 6.04 5.40 -3.51
C ILE A 521 6.43 4.05 -4.11
N GLU A 522 5.63 3.02 -3.84
CA GLU A 522 5.83 1.64 -4.31
C GLU A 522 4.74 1.24 -5.30
N THR A 523 5.01 0.22 -6.10
CA THR A 523 4.04 -0.38 -7.03
C THR A 523 3.42 -1.63 -6.42
N ASP A 524 2.19 -1.53 -5.92
CA ASP A 524 1.40 -2.69 -5.53
C ASP A 524 0.91 -3.44 -6.77
N PHE A 525 1.58 -4.54 -7.09
CA PHE A 525 1.07 -5.55 -8.01
C PHE A 525 0.10 -6.46 -7.26
N ALA A 526 -1.10 -6.68 -7.80
CA ALA A 526 -1.94 -7.77 -7.33
C ALA A 526 -1.34 -9.11 -7.78
N ASP A 527 -1.03 -9.98 -6.81
CA ASP A 527 -0.41 -11.29 -7.01
C ASP A 527 -1.17 -12.17 -8.00
N ALA A 528 -0.45 -12.92 -8.82
CA ALA A 528 -1.08 -13.96 -9.62
C ALA A 528 -1.44 -15.16 -8.73
N THR A 529 -2.68 -15.63 -8.83
CA THR A 529 -3.17 -16.80 -8.08
C THR A 529 -3.48 -17.96 -9.03
N ILE A 530 -3.00 -19.16 -8.67
CA ILE A 530 -3.35 -20.43 -9.32
C ILE A 530 -3.96 -21.37 -8.27
N GLY A 531 -4.86 -22.26 -8.70
CA GLY A 531 -5.28 -23.45 -7.95
C GLY A 531 -6.63 -23.35 -7.23
N ASP A 532 -7.11 -22.15 -6.94
CA ASP A 532 -8.38 -21.89 -6.23
C ASP A 532 -9.60 -22.20 -7.12
N THR A 533 -9.78 -21.43 -8.20
CA THR A 533 -10.92 -21.54 -9.13
C THR A 533 -10.58 -22.16 -10.49
N ASN A 534 -9.29 -22.31 -10.81
CA ASN A 534 -8.82 -22.47 -12.20
C ASN A 534 -8.36 -23.89 -12.59
N ASN A 535 -8.46 -24.89 -11.71
CA ASN A 535 -8.11 -26.32 -11.96
C ASN A 535 -6.65 -26.63 -12.43
N PHE A 536 -5.75 -25.65 -12.54
CA PHE A 536 -4.43 -25.83 -13.18
C PHE A 536 -3.38 -26.66 -12.41
N LEU A 537 -3.64 -27.12 -11.18
CA LEU A 537 -2.74 -27.99 -10.41
C LEU A 537 -3.44 -29.28 -9.95
N GLN A 538 -4.27 -29.85 -10.84
CA GLN A 538 -4.98 -31.10 -10.59
C GLN A 538 -4.23 -32.34 -11.07
N VAL A 539 -4.30 -33.40 -10.26
CA VAL A 539 -3.90 -34.77 -10.61
C VAL A 539 -5.14 -35.65 -10.74
N LYS A 540 -5.04 -36.70 -11.55
CA LYS A 540 -6.06 -37.73 -11.73
C LYS A 540 -5.43 -39.10 -11.50
N LYS A 541 -5.97 -39.84 -10.52
CA LYS A 541 -5.57 -41.22 -10.24
C LYS A 541 -6.57 -42.20 -10.83
N THR A 542 -6.11 -43.07 -11.72
CA THR A 542 -6.84 -44.26 -12.18
C THR A 542 -6.16 -45.52 -11.62
N VAL A 543 -6.95 -46.55 -11.31
CA VAL A 543 -6.45 -47.89 -10.96
C VAL A 543 -7.07 -48.92 -11.89
N GLU A 544 -6.24 -49.81 -12.43
CA GLU A 544 -6.62 -50.82 -13.42
C GLU A 544 -6.22 -52.24 -13.00
N GLY A 545 -6.81 -53.23 -13.67
CA GLY A 545 -6.74 -54.64 -13.29
C GLY A 545 -8.08 -55.17 -12.74
N SER A 546 -8.13 -56.47 -12.43
CA SER A 546 -9.36 -57.19 -12.05
C SER A 546 -9.89 -56.83 -10.65
N LYS A 547 -9.02 -56.37 -9.74
CA LYS A 547 -9.35 -56.00 -8.35
C LYS A 547 -9.74 -54.52 -8.22
N GLY A 548 -9.22 -53.67 -9.10
CA GLY A 548 -9.41 -52.21 -9.05
C GLY A 548 -8.87 -51.63 -7.73
N TRP A 549 -9.53 -50.58 -7.21
CA TRP A 549 -9.25 -50.02 -5.89
C TRP A 549 -9.76 -50.93 -4.76
N GLY A 550 -8.91 -51.29 -3.80
CA GLY A 550 -9.31 -51.88 -2.53
C GLY A 550 -10.03 -50.90 -1.59
N GLY A 551 -10.71 -51.42 -0.57
CA GLY A 551 -11.66 -50.65 0.25
C GLY A 551 -11.07 -49.49 1.06
N ASN A 552 -9.80 -49.60 1.47
CA ASN A 552 -9.09 -48.63 2.30
C ASN A 552 -7.96 -47.92 1.52
N ASP A 553 -7.94 -48.06 0.20
CA ASP A 553 -6.79 -47.70 -0.61
C ASP A 553 -6.65 -46.19 -0.75
N THR A 554 -5.40 -45.74 -0.61
CA THR A 554 -4.99 -44.34 -0.73
C THR A 554 -3.69 -44.24 -1.53
N PHE A 555 -3.60 -43.22 -2.39
CA PHE A 555 -2.41 -42.92 -3.19
C PHE A 555 -1.99 -41.48 -2.93
N GLN A 556 -0.69 -41.25 -2.73
CA GLN A 556 -0.13 -39.94 -2.42
C GLN A 556 0.57 -39.35 -3.64
N PHE A 557 0.35 -38.06 -3.89
CA PHE A 557 0.99 -37.30 -4.96
C PHE A 557 1.74 -36.13 -4.34
N THR A 558 2.91 -35.84 -4.88
CA THR A 558 3.81 -34.80 -4.38
C THR A 558 4.07 -33.77 -5.49
N LEU A 559 3.89 -32.50 -5.15
CA LEU A 559 4.33 -31.33 -5.90
C LEU A 559 5.62 -30.83 -5.24
N LYS A 560 6.69 -30.69 -6.02
CA LYS A 560 8.00 -30.20 -5.55
C LYS A 560 8.39 -28.94 -6.30
N ALA A 561 8.84 -27.92 -5.60
CA ALA A 561 9.42 -26.71 -6.19
C ALA A 561 10.84 -26.99 -6.75
N ASP A 562 11.14 -26.46 -7.93
CA ASP A 562 12.51 -26.33 -8.41
C ASP A 562 13.08 -24.98 -7.89
N GLY A 563 13.99 -25.04 -6.92
CA GLY A 563 14.52 -23.83 -6.26
C GLY A 563 13.47 -23.13 -5.39
N ASP A 564 13.56 -21.80 -5.25
CA ASP A 564 12.71 -20.97 -4.39
C ASP A 564 11.32 -20.66 -5.00
N ALA A 565 10.76 -21.58 -5.79
CA ALA A 565 9.47 -21.38 -6.44
C ALA A 565 8.31 -21.35 -5.40
N PRO A 566 7.34 -20.41 -5.50
CA PRO A 566 6.26 -20.31 -4.52
C PRO A 566 5.44 -21.59 -4.39
N MET A 567 5.09 -21.99 -3.17
CA MET A 567 4.42 -23.26 -2.86
C MET A 567 3.05 -23.04 -2.18
N PRO A 568 2.14 -24.03 -2.21
CA PRO A 568 0.85 -23.92 -1.56
C PRO A 568 0.96 -24.04 -0.02
N GLU A 569 -0.05 -23.57 0.70
CA GLU A 569 -0.08 -23.46 2.17
C GLU A 569 0.16 -24.80 2.91
N ASN A 570 -0.13 -25.94 2.29
CA ASN A 570 0.12 -27.28 2.83
C ASN A 570 1.56 -27.80 2.62
N ALA A 571 2.47 -27.00 2.07
CA ALA A 571 3.85 -27.40 1.79
C ALA A 571 4.70 -27.50 3.06
N GLN A 572 5.64 -28.45 3.06
CA GLN A 572 6.67 -28.63 4.09
C GLN A 572 8.01 -28.90 3.38
N ASN A 573 9.07 -28.19 3.78
CA ASN A 573 10.43 -28.37 3.25
C ASN A 573 10.55 -28.30 1.69
N GLY A 574 9.73 -27.47 1.04
CA GLY A 574 9.73 -27.31 -0.43
C GLY A 574 8.87 -28.33 -1.21
N GLU A 575 8.14 -29.20 -0.51
CA GLU A 575 7.25 -30.21 -1.10
C GLU A 575 5.83 -30.12 -0.52
N ALA A 576 4.82 -30.27 -1.36
CA ALA A 576 3.41 -30.31 -0.96
C ALA A 576 2.79 -31.64 -1.38
N ALA A 577 2.20 -32.37 -0.43
CA ALA A 577 1.62 -33.67 -0.67
C ALA A 577 0.08 -33.65 -0.55
N ILE A 578 -0.59 -34.43 -1.39
CA ILE A 578 -2.03 -34.71 -1.30
C ILE A 578 -2.29 -36.21 -1.40
N THR A 579 -3.32 -36.69 -0.71
CA THR A 579 -3.66 -38.12 -0.64
C THR A 579 -5.07 -38.37 -1.16
N LEU A 580 -5.20 -39.25 -2.16
CA LEU A 580 -6.47 -39.60 -2.79
C LEU A 580 -6.94 -40.98 -2.35
N ALA A 581 -8.08 -41.02 -1.67
CA ALA A 581 -8.78 -42.24 -1.26
C ALA A 581 -9.76 -42.73 -2.34
N LYS A 582 -10.11 -44.03 -2.26
CA LYS A 582 -11.03 -44.70 -3.19
C LYS A 582 -12.28 -43.87 -3.56
N PRO A 583 -12.57 -43.70 -4.87
CA PRO A 583 -13.78 -43.02 -5.31
C PRO A 583 -15.04 -43.81 -4.96
N LYS A 584 -16.16 -43.11 -4.75
CA LYS A 584 -17.47 -43.72 -4.44
C LYS A 584 -18.04 -44.56 -5.58
N THR A 585 -17.63 -44.28 -6.81
CA THR A 585 -18.12 -44.86 -8.07
C THR A 585 -17.02 -44.79 -9.13
N GLY A 586 -16.85 -45.86 -9.92
CA GLY A 586 -15.78 -45.94 -10.93
C GLY A 586 -14.40 -46.28 -10.34
N ASN A 587 -13.37 -46.18 -11.17
CA ASN A 587 -11.97 -46.47 -10.84
C ASN A 587 -11.06 -45.23 -10.94
N GLU A 588 -11.63 -44.03 -11.01
CA GLU A 588 -10.91 -42.76 -11.19
C GLU A 588 -11.21 -41.77 -10.05
N GLN A 589 -10.21 -41.02 -9.61
CA GLN A 589 -10.29 -40.00 -8.56
C GLN A 589 -9.45 -38.78 -8.95
N THR A 590 -9.87 -37.57 -8.58
CA THR A 590 -9.14 -36.32 -8.89
C THR A 590 -8.77 -35.54 -7.63
N GLY A 591 -7.56 -34.98 -7.61
CA GLY A 591 -7.04 -34.13 -6.55
C GLY A 591 -6.57 -32.78 -7.06
N ASN A 592 -6.30 -31.84 -6.15
CA ASN A 592 -5.72 -30.53 -6.42
C ASN A 592 -4.72 -30.20 -5.30
N PHE A 593 -3.54 -29.69 -5.63
CA PHE A 593 -2.54 -29.29 -4.63
C PHE A 593 -2.91 -28.03 -3.84
N GLY A 594 -3.92 -27.27 -4.31
CA GLY A 594 -4.42 -26.08 -3.63
C GLY A 594 -3.89 -24.79 -4.24
N LYS A 595 -4.02 -23.69 -3.49
CA LYS A 595 -3.71 -22.33 -3.96
C LYS A 595 -2.22 -22.03 -3.87
N ILE A 596 -1.63 -21.52 -4.96
CA ILE A 596 -0.30 -20.91 -4.99
C ILE A 596 -0.45 -19.43 -5.36
N ILE A 597 0.33 -18.57 -4.70
CA ILE A 597 0.39 -17.12 -4.87
C ILE A 597 1.76 -16.75 -5.43
N TYR A 598 1.81 -15.88 -6.44
CA TYR A 598 3.03 -15.42 -7.09
C TYR A 598 3.08 -13.89 -7.10
N SER A 599 4.00 -13.32 -6.33
CA SER A 599 4.19 -11.87 -6.13
C SER A 599 5.30 -11.25 -7.00
N GLN A 600 5.96 -12.05 -7.82
CA GLN A 600 7.03 -11.62 -8.72
C GLN A 600 6.78 -12.14 -10.15
N ILE A 601 7.28 -11.40 -11.14
CA ILE A 601 7.39 -11.89 -12.52
C ILE A 601 8.52 -12.90 -12.64
N GLY A 602 8.33 -13.93 -13.46
CA GLY A 602 9.33 -14.99 -13.59
C GLY A 602 8.81 -16.24 -14.28
N THR A 603 9.67 -17.26 -14.36
CA THR A 603 9.29 -18.62 -14.77
C THR A 603 9.62 -19.57 -13.64
N TYR A 604 8.58 -20.11 -13.01
CA TYR A 604 8.67 -21.03 -11.90
C TYR A 604 8.42 -22.45 -12.40
N THR A 605 9.22 -23.42 -11.96
CA THR A 605 9.02 -24.81 -12.35
C THR A 605 8.85 -25.73 -11.16
N TYR A 606 8.05 -26.78 -11.38
CA TYR A 606 7.69 -27.76 -10.37
C TYR A 606 7.70 -29.15 -10.97
N THR A 607 8.05 -30.14 -10.16
CA THR A 607 7.94 -31.56 -10.50
C THR A 607 6.75 -32.18 -9.76
N VAL A 608 5.91 -32.94 -10.46
CA VAL A 608 4.76 -33.66 -9.89
C VAL A 608 4.90 -35.16 -10.15
N THR A 609 4.85 -35.96 -9.10
CA THR A 609 5.00 -37.42 -9.11
C THR A 609 4.03 -38.11 -8.14
N GLU A 610 3.79 -39.41 -8.33
CA GLU A 610 3.18 -40.28 -7.32
C GLU A 610 4.25 -40.82 -6.35
N THR A 611 3.94 -40.88 -5.06
CA THR A 611 4.77 -41.58 -4.07
C THR A 611 4.48 -43.08 -4.14
N ALA A 612 5.43 -43.86 -4.63
CA ALA A 612 5.30 -45.32 -4.67
C ALA A 612 5.16 -45.92 -3.26
N GLY A 613 4.09 -46.68 -3.05
CA GLY A 613 3.84 -47.43 -1.82
C GLY A 613 4.37 -48.87 -1.88
N ASP A 614 4.33 -49.58 -0.75
CA ASP A 614 4.91 -50.93 -0.63
C ASP A 614 3.88 -52.07 -0.86
N GLY A 615 2.74 -51.74 -1.48
CA GLY A 615 1.54 -52.59 -1.54
C GLY A 615 1.33 -53.41 -2.83
N SER A 616 0.10 -53.90 -3.02
CA SER A 616 -0.31 -54.82 -4.10
C SER A 616 -0.45 -54.18 -5.50
N TYR A 617 0.43 -53.25 -5.86
CA TYR A 617 0.32 -52.43 -7.08
C TYR A 617 1.67 -52.26 -7.77
N GLN A 618 1.63 -52.24 -9.10
CA GLN A 618 2.62 -51.50 -9.88
C GLN A 618 2.21 -50.02 -9.79
N TYR A 619 3.09 -49.19 -9.24
CA TYR A 619 2.86 -47.77 -9.05
C TYR A 619 3.29 -47.00 -10.31
N SER A 620 2.56 -45.93 -10.64
CA SER A 620 2.89 -45.04 -11.74
C SER A 620 4.27 -44.41 -11.51
N HIS A 621 5.16 -44.59 -12.48
CA HIS A 621 6.41 -43.85 -12.57
C HIS A 621 6.26 -42.54 -13.36
N ALA A 622 5.03 -42.10 -13.63
CA ALA A 622 4.80 -40.87 -14.37
C ALA A 622 5.33 -39.65 -13.61
N ALA A 623 5.95 -38.73 -14.35
CA ALA A 623 6.52 -37.51 -13.81
C ALA A 623 6.23 -36.33 -14.73
N TYR A 624 5.63 -35.27 -14.18
CA TYR A 624 5.22 -34.08 -14.92
C TYR A 624 6.04 -32.88 -14.48
N LYS A 625 6.59 -32.13 -15.43
CA LYS A 625 7.14 -30.80 -15.21
C LYS A 625 6.05 -29.75 -15.47
N VAL A 626 5.63 -29.07 -14.41
CA VAL A 626 4.76 -27.89 -14.50
C VAL A 626 5.64 -26.65 -14.61
N THR A 627 5.33 -25.79 -15.58
CA THR A 627 6.01 -24.51 -15.80
C THR A 627 4.99 -23.39 -15.70
N VAL A 628 5.17 -22.49 -14.75
CA VAL A 628 4.30 -21.33 -14.52
C VAL A 628 5.06 -20.07 -14.91
N THR A 629 4.63 -19.44 -16.00
CA THR A 629 5.18 -18.16 -16.46
C THR A 629 4.32 -17.03 -15.91
N VAL A 630 4.87 -16.23 -15.01
CA VAL A 630 4.20 -15.07 -14.40
C VAL A 630 4.61 -13.82 -15.16
N THR A 631 3.62 -13.18 -15.77
CA THR A 631 3.75 -12.02 -16.66
C THR A 631 2.93 -10.85 -16.13
N ARG A 632 3.21 -9.65 -16.62
CA ARG A 632 2.36 -8.47 -16.38
C ARG A 632 1.12 -8.52 -17.28
N ASP A 633 -0.08 -8.27 -16.74
CA ASP A 633 -1.24 -7.96 -17.58
C ASP A 633 -1.32 -6.45 -17.86
N ALA A 634 -1.39 -6.12 -19.15
CA ALA A 634 -1.55 -4.77 -19.70
C ALA A 634 -2.63 -3.94 -18.99
N ALA A 635 -3.82 -4.53 -18.84
CA ALA A 635 -5.05 -3.79 -18.59
C ALA A 635 -5.49 -3.78 -17.11
N SER A 636 -5.14 -4.81 -16.33
CA SER A 636 -5.54 -4.92 -14.92
C SER A 636 -4.52 -4.39 -13.91
N ARG A 637 -3.35 -3.89 -14.37
CA ARG A 637 -2.21 -3.48 -13.50
C ARG A 637 -1.81 -4.58 -12.49
N SER A 638 -1.94 -5.85 -12.88
CA SER A 638 -1.72 -7.02 -12.02
C SER A 638 -0.72 -8.00 -12.63
N LEU A 639 -0.29 -8.98 -11.84
CA LEU A 639 0.38 -10.16 -12.36
C LEU A 639 -0.64 -11.15 -12.97
N LYS A 640 -0.14 -11.99 -13.87
CA LYS A 640 -0.90 -12.99 -14.62
C LYS A 640 -0.04 -14.22 -14.87
N ALA A 641 -0.43 -15.34 -14.27
CA ALA A 641 0.26 -16.61 -14.44
C ALA A 641 -0.37 -17.42 -15.58
N ALA A 642 0.47 -17.92 -16.48
CA ALA A 642 0.12 -18.92 -17.49
C ALA A 642 0.80 -20.25 -17.12
N VAL A 643 0.06 -21.36 -17.25
CA VAL A 643 0.55 -22.70 -16.87
C VAL A 643 0.74 -23.56 -18.12
N ALA A 644 1.94 -24.10 -18.28
CA ALA A 644 2.25 -25.18 -19.20
C ALA A 644 2.60 -26.44 -18.39
N VAL A 645 2.22 -27.61 -18.89
CA VAL A 645 2.53 -28.91 -18.26
C VAL A 645 3.09 -29.83 -19.32
N GLN A 646 4.24 -30.44 -19.01
CA GLN A 646 4.94 -31.40 -19.85
C GLN A 646 5.07 -32.71 -19.08
N GLN A 647 4.56 -33.81 -19.63
CA GLN A 647 4.95 -35.13 -19.16
C GLN A 647 6.41 -35.39 -19.55
N THR A 648 7.22 -35.83 -18.61
CA THR A 648 8.63 -36.21 -18.82
C THR A 648 8.78 -37.72 -18.82
N HIS A 649 8.04 -38.41 -17.95
CA HIS A 649 8.00 -39.87 -17.87
C HIS A 649 6.55 -40.38 -17.90
N GLY A 650 6.33 -41.49 -18.60
CA GLY A 650 5.09 -42.26 -18.59
C GLY A 650 4.94 -43.14 -17.35
N ASP A 651 3.77 -43.76 -17.17
CA ASP A 651 3.49 -44.66 -16.03
C ASP A 651 4.49 -45.84 -15.93
N GLU A 652 5.00 -46.31 -17.08
CA GLU A 652 6.00 -47.38 -17.21
C GLU A 652 7.46 -46.86 -17.18
N ALA A 653 7.70 -45.67 -16.61
CA ALA A 653 9.00 -44.98 -16.52
C ALA A 653 9.68 -44.65 -17.87
N ASN A 654 8.97 -44.79 -19.00
CA ASN A 654 9.49 -44.45 -20.31
C ASN A 654 9.60 -42.92 -20.48
N ASP A 655 10.69 -42.44 -21.08
CA ASP A 655 10.82 -41.05 -21.49
C ASP A 655 9.70 -40.68 -22.50
N THR A 656 9.04 -39.56 -22.26
CA THR A 656 7.94 -39.00 -23.08
C THR A 656 8.25 -37.59 -23.59
N THR A 657 9.49 -37.12 -23.38
CA THR A 657 9.95 -35.77 -23.68
C THR A 657 9.92 -35.47 -25.18
N GLY A 658 8.80 -34.96 -25.67
CA GLY A 658 8.59 -34.58 -27.07
C GLY A 658 7.28 -35.06 -27.70
N ASP A 659 6.46 -35.86 -27.00
CA ASP A 659 5.12 -36.23 -27.48
C ASP A 659 4.17 -35.01 -27.43
N PRO A 660 3.59 -34.57 -28.57
CA PRO A 660 2.64 -33.45 -28.59
C PRO A 660 1.30 -33.73 -27.87
N GLN A 661 1.03 -34.94 -27.39
CA GLN A 661 -0.12 -35.28 -26.55
C GLN A 661 0.14 -35.16 -25.04
N ALA A 662 1.38 -34.93 -24.60
CA ALA A 662 1.79 -34.90 -23.20
C ALA A 662 1.13 -33.80 -22.34
N ASN A 663 0.60 -32.74 -22.97
CA ASN A 663 0.14 -31.53 -22.29
C ASN A 663 -1.31 -31.67 -21.75
N LYS A 664 -1.60 -32.71 -20.97
CA LYS A 664 -2.93 -32.96 -20.39
C LYS A 664 -3.06 -32.48 -18.95
N MET A 665 -4.14 -31.75 -18.70
CA MET A 665 -4.68 -31.47 -17.37
C MET A 665 -6.06 -32.13 -17.22
N PRO A 666 -6.36 -32.79 -16.09
CA PRO A 666 -5.47 -33.09 -14.96
C PRO A 666 -4.32 -34.05 -15.34
N MET A 667 -3.19 -33.94 -14.63
CA MET A 667 -2.03 -34.82 -14.78
C MET A 667 -2.43 -36.25 -14.40
N ALA A 668 -2.29 -37.20 -15.31
CA ALA A 668 -2.81 -38.57 -15.15
C ALA A 668 -1.74 -39.53 -14.59
N PHE A 669 -2.16 -40.39 -13.67
CA PHE A 669 -1.33 -41.44 -13.08
C PHE A 669 -2.14 -42.73 -13.01
N VAL A 670 -1.64 -43.84 -13.56
CA VAL A 670 -2.30 -45.15 -13.60
C VAL A 670 -1.52 -46.14 -12.74
N ASN A 671 -2.18 -46.77 -11.77
CA ASN A 671 -1.62 -47.95 -11.08
C ASN A 671 -2.30 -49.20 -11.61
N GLN A 672 -1.53 -50.27 -11.78
CA GLN A 672 -2.07 -51.57 -12.17
C GLN A 672 -2.01 -52.54 -10.98
N ASN A 673 -3.06 -53.33 -10.77
CA ASN A 673 -3.05 -54.40 -9.77
C ASN A 673 -1.87 -55.34 -10.05
N ALA A 674 -0.98 -55.55 -9.08
CA ALA A 674 0.08 -56.53 -9.22
C ALA A 674 -0.49 -57.97 -9.17
N ILE A 675 0.07 -58.86 -9.99
CA ILE A 675 -0.34 -60.26 -10.13
C ILE A 675 0.83 -61.22 -9.89
N GLY A 676 0.55 -62.37 -9.31
CA GLY A 676 1.45 -63.53 -9.33
C GLY A 676 1.05 -64.47 -10.47
N THR A 677 2.02 -64.97 -11.23
CA THR A 677 1.81 -65.92 -12.33
C THR A 677 2.29 -67.31 -11.93
N LEU A 678 1.51 -68.34 -12.24
CA LEU A 678 1.93 -69.74 -12.28
C LEU A 678 1.97 -70.17 -13.75
N ASP A 679 3.13 -70.61 -14.23
CA ASP A 679 3.34 -70.90 -15.63
C ASP A 679 2.56 -72.14 -16.11
N ALA A 680 2.19 -72.15 -17.39
CA ALA A 680 1.55 -73.28 -18.05
C ALA A 680 2.36 -74.58 -17.87
N ASN A 681 1.66 -75.71 -17.72
CA ASN A 681 2.24 -77.03 -17.47
C ASN A 681 2.91 -77.23 -16.09
N THR A 682 2.83 -76.27 -15.16
CA THR A 682 3.40 -76.43 -13.80
C THR A 682 2.64 -77.46 -12.94
N ILE A 683 1.35 -77.68 -13.20
CA ILE A 683 0.52 -78.66 -12.47
C ILE A 683 0.26 -79.88 -13.35
N GLY A 684 0.50 -81.08 -12.80
CA GLY A 684 0.31 -82.34 -13.51
C GLY A 684 -0.38 -83.44 -12.71
N VAL A 685 -0.74 -84.50 -13.43
CA VAL A 685 -1.35 -85.72 -12.90
C VAL A 685 -0.44 -86.89 -13.23
N LYS A 686 -0.13 -87.71 -12.22
CA LYS A 686 0.48 -89.03 -12.38
C LYS A 686 -0.63 -90.08 -12.30
N LYS A 687 -0.80 -90.87 -13.35
CA LYS A 687 -1.86 -91.87 -13.48
C LYS A 687 -1.28 -93.28 -13.55
N THR A 688 -1.72 -94.16 -12.67
CA THR A 688 -1.40 -95.59 -12.71
C THR A 688 -2.67 -96.41 -12.97
N VAL A 689 -2.54 -97.48 -13.75
CA VAL A 689 -3.59 -98.46 -14.04
C VAL A 689 -3.13 -99.83 -13.57
N ASN A 690 -3.91 -100.47 -12.70
CA ASN A 690 -3.64 -101.82 -12.18
C ASN A 690 -4.68 -102.84 -12.68
N GLY A 691 -4.25 -104.08 -12.90
CA GLY A 691 -5.11 -105.23 -13.19
C GLY A 691 -5.26 -105.59 -14.67
N THR A 692 -4.96 -104.67 -15.60
CA THR A 692 -4.95 -104.90 -17.05
C THR A 692 -4.05 -103.89 -17.76
N ASP A 693 -3.56 -104.25 -18.94
CA ASP A 693 -3.13 -103.27 -19.95
C ASP A 693 -4.39 -102.65 -20.59
N THR A 694 -4.35 -101.39 -21.05
CA THR A 694 -5.51 -100.76 -21.70
C THR A 694 -5.16 -99.59 -22.63
N ASP A 695 -5.87 -99.49 -23.75
CA ASP A 695 -5.88 -98.32 -24.65
C ASP A 695 -6.93 -97.26 -24.21
N GLN A 696 -7.35 -97.27 -22.94
CA GLN A 696 -8.40 -96.39 -22.44
C GLN A 696 -7.86 -95.03 -21.95
N ASP A 697 -8.49 -93.96 -22.44
CA ASP A 697 -8.26 -92.59 -21.98
C ASP A 697 -8.74 -92.34 -20.55
N PHE A 698 -7.97 -91.55 -19.79
CA PHE A 698 -8.38 -91.01 -18.49
C PHE A 698 -8.31 -89.49 -18.48
N ALA A 699 -9.39 -88.83 -18.04
CA ALA A 699 -9.52 -87.38 -18.01
C ALA A 699 -9.66 -86.84 -16.58
N PHE A 700 -9.17 -85.63 -16.37
CA PHE A 700 -9.10 -84.95 -15.08
C PHE A 700 -9.54 -83.49 -15.22
N THR A 701 -10.18 -82.96 -14.18
CA THR A 701 -10.60 -81.55 -14.11
C THR A 701 -9.95 -80.88 -12.90
N MET A 702 -9.40 -79.68 -13.10
CA MET A 702 -8.85 -78.82 -12.05
C MET A 702 -9.74 -77.59 -11.84
N THR A 703 -10.16 -77.30 -10.61
CA THR A 703 -11.00 -76.14 -10.22
C THR A 703 -10.37 -75.34 -9.08
N ALA A 704 -10.56 -74.02 -9.06
CA ALA A 704 -10.22 -73.19 -7.91
C ALA A 704 -11.26 -73.35 -6.78
N THR A 705 -10.82 -73.28 -5.52
CA THR A 705 -11.64 -73.53 -4.32
C THR A 705 -11.24 -72.63 -3.14
N ASP A 706 -12.01 -72.68 -2.05
CA ASP A 706 -12.07 -71.70 -0.94
C ASP A 706 -12.59 -70.30 -1.33
N ASP A 707 -12.67 -69.40 -0.35
CA ASP A 707 -13.26 -68.06 -0.46
C ASP A 707 -12.57 -67.16 -1.51
N ASN A 708 -11.29 -67.43 -1.84
CA ASN A 708 -10.51 -66.70 -2.83
C ASN A 708 -10.47 -67.39 -4.21
N ALA A 709 -11.31 -68.40 -4.47
CA ALA A 709 -11.42 -69.06 -5.77
C ALA A 709 -11.76 -68.08 -6.91
N GLY A 710 -12.51 -67.01 -6.62
CA GLY A 710 -12.87 -65.97 -7.58
C GLY A 710 -11.73 -65.03 -7.98
N ASP A 711 -10.63 -65.00 -7.22
CA ASP A 711 -9.44 -64.19 -7.53
C ASP A 711 -8.43 -64.96 -8.41
N VAL A 712 -8.70 -66.22 -8.74
CA VAL A 712 -7.90 -67.04 -9.67
C VAL A 712 -8.38 -66.80 -11.09
N LYS A 713 -7.54 -66.16 -11.91
CA LYS A 713 -7.85 -65.83 -13.31
C LYS A 713 -7.30 -66.91 -14.25
N TRP A 714 -8.22 -67.62 -14.88
CA TRP A 714 -7.99 -68.57 -15.97
C TRP A 714 -7.70 -67.84 -17.29
N PRO A 715 -7.02 -68.47 -18.27
CA PRO A 715 -6.56 -67.78 -19.47
C PRO A 715 -7.69 -67.40 -20.45
N ASN A 716 -8.82 -68.13 -20.45
CA ASN A 716 -9.96 -67.83 -21.31
C ASN A 716 -11.10 -67.11 -20.55
N THR A 717 -11.76 -66.14 -21.18
CA THR A 717 -12.85 -65.38 -20.56
C THR A 717 -14.03 -66.27 -20.18
N GLY A 718 -14.38 -66.29 -18.89
CA GLY A 718 -15.48 -67.11 -18.35
C GLY A 718 -15.10 -68.57 -18.04
N GLN A 719 -13.84 -68.97 -18.24
CA GLN A 719 -13.31 -70.26 -17.79
C GLN A 719 -13.24 -70.28 -16.25
N THR A 720 -13.61 -71.42 -15.65
CA THR A 720 -13.61 -71.65 -14.18
C THR A 720 -12.88 -72.93 -13.78
N SER A 721 -12.39 -73.70 -14.76
CA SER A 721 -11.67 -74.96 -14.61
C SER A 721 -10.73 -75.19 -15.79
N SER A 722 -9.74 -76.06 -15.61
CA SER A 722 -8.93 -76.64 -16.69
C SER A 722 -9.18 -78.15 -16.78
N THR A 723 -8.93 -78.72 -17.95
CA THR A 723 -9.09 -80.16 -18.19
C THR A 723 -7.85 -80.76 -18.82
N LEU A 724 -7.58 -82.02 -18.49
CA LEU A 724 -6.42 -82.79 -18.92
C LEU A 724 -6.90 -84.20 -19.30
N GLN A 725 -6.35 -84.78 -20.36
CA GLN A 725 -6.66 -86.15 -20.79
C GLN A 725 -5.37 -86.86 -21.18
N ILE A 726 -5.20 -88.10 -20.70
CA ILE A 726 -4.08 -88.98 -21.04
C ILE A 726 -4.62 -90.06 -21.99
N THR A 727 -4.08 -90.10 -23.21
CA THR A 727 -4.56 -90.95 -24.31
C THR A 727 -3.59 -92.06 -24.72
N ASP A 728 -2.42 -92.14 -24.08
CA ASP A 728 -1.39 -93.12 -24.44
C ASP A 728 -1.66 -94.48 -23.76
N PRO A 729 -1.60 -95.62 -24.47
CA PRO A 729 -1.88 -96.97 -23.93
C PRO A 729 -1.14 -97.33 -22.64
N PHE A 730 -1.88 -97.64 -21.58
CA PHE A 730 -1.34 -97.98 -20.26
C PHE A 730 -0.93 -99.45 -20.16
N THR A 731 0.26 -99.69 -19.63
CA THR A 731 0.73 -101.01 -19.20
C THR A 731 0.41 -101.20 -17.71
N ASN A 732 -0.04 -102.39 -17.34
CA ASN A 732 -0.41 -102.77 -15.98
C ASN A 732 0.70 -102.47 -14.94
N GLY A 733 0.44 -101.54 -14.04
CA GLY A 733 1.34 -101.10 -12.96
C GLY A 733 2.26 -99.94 -13.31
N GLU A 734 2.40 -99.58 -14.59
CA GLU A 734 3.28 -98.48 -15.02
C GLU A 734 2.55 -97.12 -14.95
N PRO A 735 3.16 -96.09 -14.35
CA PRO A 735 2.58 -94.75 -14.27
C PRO A 735 2.83 -93.92 -15.54
N LYS A 736 1.91 -93.00 -15.83
CA LYS A 736 2.08 -91.94 -16.84
C LYS A 736 1.86 -90.57 -16.25
N GLU A 737 2.53 -89.56 -16.80
CA GLU A 737 2.42 -88.18 -16.34
C GLU A 737 2.01 -87.26 -17.49
N ALA A 738 1.11 -86.32 -17.20
CA ALA A 738 0.72 -85.26 -18.12
C ALA A 738 0.34 -83.99 -17.33
N THR A 739 0.33 -82.84 -17.99
CA THR A 739 0.23 -81.51 -17.35
C THR A 739 -0.92 -80.68 -17.88
N PHE A 740 -1.57 -79.90 -17.01
CA PHE A 740 -2.59 -78.93 -17.42
C PHE A 740 -1.92 -77.78 -18.21
N ALA A 741 -2.43 -77.53 -19.42
CA ALA A 741 -1.81 -76.59 -20.37
C ALA A 741 -2.06 -75.10 -20.04
N ASP A 742 -2.96 -74.79 -19.10
CA ASP A 742 -3.32 -73.42 -18.74
C ASP A 742 -2.30 -72.78 -17.78
N ALA A 743 -1.85 -71.57 -18.10
CA ALA A 743 -1.20 -70.67 -17.14
C ALA A 743 -2.26 -69.96 -16.29
N LEU A 744 -1.94 -69.64 -15.03
CA LEU A 744 -2.87 -69.04 -14.08
C LEU A 744 -2.32 -67.75 -13.48
N GLU A 745 -3.18 -66.73 -13.37
CA GLU A 745 -2.89 -65.48 -12.66
C GLU A 745 -3.63 -65.45 -11.31
N PHE A 746 -2.96 -64.89 -10.30
CA PHE A 746 -3.44 -64.79 -8.92
C PHE A 746 -3.27 -63.37 -8.41
N ALA A 747 -4.24 -62.89 -7.61
CA ALA A 747 -4.06 -61.66 -6.86
C ALA A 747 -2.92 -61.80 -5.82
N VAL A 748 -2.24 -60.70 -5.54
CA VAL A 748 -1.13 -60.65 -4.57
C VAL A 748 -1.61 -60.08 -3.22
N PRO A 749 -0.99 -60.47 -2.09
CA PRO A 749 -1.34 -59.93 -0.78
C PRO A 749 -0.97 -58.44 -0.66
N SER A 750 -1.45 -57.79 0.40
CA SER A 750 -1.42 -56.33 0.53
C SER A 750 -0.04 -55.74 0.83
N SER A 751 0.94 -56.56 1.23
CA SER A 751 2.33 -56.17 1.48
C SER A 751 3.30 -57.18 0.87
N LYS A 752 4.45 -56.72 0.35
CA LYS A 752 5.56 -57.56 -0.15
C LYS A 752 6.14 -58.51 0.91
N THR A 753 5.89 -58.28 2.20
CA THR A 753 6.30 -59.16 3.30
C THR A 753 5.35 -60.33 3.55
N GLU A 754 4.15 -60.31 2.96
CA GLU A 754 3.11 -61.32 3.16
C GLU A 754 3.12 -62.40 2.06
N THR A 755 2.39 -63.50 2.29
CA THR A 755 2.18 -64.56 1.30
C THR A 755 0.69 -64.88 1.19
N ALA A 756 0.13 -64.81 -0.02
CA ALA A 756 -1.21 -65.34 -0.30
C ALA A 756 -1.15 -66.84 -0.59
N THR A 757 -2.27 -67.54 -0.43
CA THR A 757 -2.36 -68.98 -0.68
C THR A 757 -3.73 -69.33 -1.28
N TYR A 758 -3.72 -70.14 -2.33
CA TYR A 758 -4.89 -70.57 -3.09
C TYR A 758 -4.96 -72.10 -3.12
N LYS A 759 -6.18 -72.66 -3.11
CA LYS A 759 -6.38 -74.12 -3.26
C LYS A 759 -6.99 -74.44 -4.61
N LEU A 760 -6.27 -75.21 -5.40
CA LEU A 760 -6.75 -75.84 -6.62
C LEU A 760 -7.07 -77.31 -6.32
N GLN A 761 -8.24 -77.77 -6.71
CA GLN A 761 -8.67 -79.16 -6.53
C GLN A 761 -8.66 -79.87 -7.88
N VAL A 762 -7.97 -81.00 -7.95
CA VAL A 762 -7.95 -81.90 -9.11
C VAL A 762 -8.80 -83.12 -8.80
N LYS A 763 -9.72 -83.47 -9.70
CA LYS A 763 -10.55 -84.67 -9.64
C LYS A 763 -10.46 -85.45 -10.95
N GLU A 764 -10.50 -86.77 -10.87
CA GLU A 764 -10.69 -87.64 -12.03
C GLU A 764 -12.15 -87.64 -12.51
N ASN A 765 -12.33 -87.51 -13.81
CA ASN A 765 -13.64 -87.47 -14.45
C ASN A 765 -14.30 -88.85 -14.42
N ASP A 766 -15.62 -88.88 -14.34
CA ASP A 766 -16.46 -90.09 -14.27
C ASP A 766 -16.15 -91.10 -13.14
N ALA A 767 -15.25 -90.76 -12.20
CA ALA A 767 -14.87 -91.65 -11.09
C ALA A 767 -16.05 -92.06 -10.18
N ASP A 768 -17.14 -91.30 -10.17
CA ASP A 768 -18.37 -91.67 -9.47
C ASP A 768 -19.16 -92.79 -10.18
N ASN A 769 -19.07 -92.88 -11.51
CA ASN A 769 -19.77 -93.84 -12.38
C ASN A 769 -18.81 -94.41 -13.47
N PRO A 770 -17.79 -95.19 -13.08
CA PRO A 770 -16.80 -95.73 -14.02
C PRO A 770 -17.39 -96.85 -14.90
N PRO A 771 -16.76 -97.19 -16.05
CA PRO A 771 -17.23 -98.27 -16.91
C PRO A 771 -17.19 -99.65 -16.23
N ALA A 772 -17.99 -100.60 -16.73
CA ALA A 772 -18.11 -101.93 -16.12
C ALA A 772 -16.75 -102.66 -16.04
N GLY A 773 -16.43 -103.17 -14.84
CA GLY A 773 -15.13 -103.80 -14.54
C GLY A 773 -14.08 -102.84 -13.98
N TRP A 774 -14.31 -101.53 -13.97
CA TRP A 774 -13.37 -100.54 -13.43
C TRP A 774 -13.75 -100.04 -12.03
N ASN A 775 -12.72 -99.83 -11.20
CA ASN A 775 -12.79 -99.04 -9.98
C ASN A 775 -11.85 -97.84 -10.12
N TYR A 776 -12.41 -96.63 -10.15
CA TYR A 776 -11.67 -95.38 -10.34
C TYR A 776 -11.28 -94.73 -9.00
N ASP A 777 -10.20 -93.96 -8.99
CA ASP A 777 -9.81 -93.15 -7.83
C ASP A 777 -10.78 -91.97 -7.64
N LYS A 778 -11.67 -92.10 -6.64
CA LYS A 778 -12.68 -91.08 -6.32
C LYS A 778 -12.17 -89.92 -5.46
N SER A 779 -10.88 -89.90 -5.12
CA SER A 779 -10.34 -88.84 -4.25
C SER A 779 -10.13 -87.53 -5.01
N VAL A 780 -10.36 -86.41 -4.32
CA VAL A 780 -10.04 -85.08 -4.79
C VAL A 780 -8.68 -84.69 -4.22
N LYS A 781 -7.72 -84.37 -5.09
CA LYS A 781 -6.36 -84.00 -4.69
C LYS A 781 -6.29 -82.48 -4.59
N THR A 782 -5.64 -81.95 -3.55
CA THR A 782 -5.48 -80.50 -3.37
C THR A 782 -4.05 -80.09 -3.73
N VAL A 783 -3.92 -79.20 -4.70
CA VAL A 783 -2.70 -78.45 -5.00
C VAL A 783 -2.81 -77.10 -4.32
N THR A 784 -1.81 -76.75 -3.51
CA THR A 784 -1.72 -75.46 -2.83
C THR A 784 -0.80 -74.55 -3.65
N VAL A 785 -1.29 -73.40 -4.09
CA VAL A 785 -0.48 -72.39 -4.78
C VAL A 785 -0.17 -71.25 -3.82
N THR A 786 1.10 -71.07 -3.47
CA THR A 786 1.56 -69.96 -2.64
C THR A 786 2.08 -68.84 -3.52
N VAL A 787 1.63 -67.61 -3.26
CA VAL A 787 2.06 -66.39 -3.98
C VAL A 787 2.89 -65.53 -3.04
N LYS A 788 4.12 -65.22 -3.43
CA LYS A 788 5.11 -64.51 -2.60
C LYS A 788 5.94 -63.54 -3.46
N TYR A 789 6.39 -62.43 -2.86
CA TYR A 789 7.36 -61.53 -3.48
C TYR A 789 8.78 -62.11 -3.43
N ASP A 790 9.44 -62.20 -4.57
CA ASP A 790 10.87 -62.46 -4.68
C ASP A 790 11.61 -61.12 -4.73
N THR A 791 12.37 -60.82 -3.69
CA THR A 791 13.16 -59.58 -3.58
C THR A 791 14.43 -59.58 -4.43
N THR A 792 14.84 -60.72 -4.99
CA THR A 792 15.98 -60.84 -5.91
C THR A 792 15.57 -60.65 -7.36
N GLN A 793 14.36 -61.09 -7.73
CA GLN A 793 13.76 -60.90 -9.05
C GLN A 793 12.83 -59.68 -9.11
N ASN A 794 12.58 -59.03 -7.98
CA ASN A 794 11.68 -57.89 -7.80
C ASN A 794 10.27 -58.13 -8.39
N LYS A 795 9.74 -59.35 -8.22
CA LYS A 795 8.51 -59.84 -8.85
C LYS A 795 7.72 -60.74 -7.91
N TRP A 796 6.39 -60.75 -8.04
CA TRP A 796 5.52 -61.77 -7.45
C TRP A 796 5.61 -63.10 -8.20
N ILE A 797 5.86 -64.18 -7.48
CA ILE A 797 5.97 -65.55 -8.02
C ILE A 797 4.88 -66.42 -7.36
N ALA A 798 4.20 -67.24 -8.15
CA ALA A 798 3.30 -68.27 -7.66
C ALA A 798 3.95 -69.65 -7.80
N THR A 799 3.88 -70.49 -6.75
CA THR A 799 4.47 -71.83 -6.73
C THR A 799 3.45 -72.86 -6.27
N ALA A 800 3.22 -73.91 -7.08
CA ALA A 800 2.33 -75.02 -6.76
C ALA A 800 3.02 -76.08 -5.88
N THR A 801 2.28 -76.65 -4.92
CA THR A 801 2.75 -77.76 -4.07
C THR A 801 1.58 -78.65 -3.63
N PRO A 802 1.63 -79.98 -3.87
CA PRO A 802 2.56 -80.66 -4.78
C PRO A 802 2.32 -80.22 -6.23
N ALA A 803 3.36 -80.26 -7.08
CA ALA A 803 3.23 -79.93 -8.50
C ALA A 803 2.54 -81.06 -9.30
N ILE A 804 2.74 -82.32 -8.91
CA ILE A 804 2.13 -83.50 -9.53
C ILE A 804 1.28 -84.22 -8.48
N VAL A 805 0.10 -84.71 -8.88
CA VAL A 805 -0.81 -85.46 -7.99
C VAL A 805 -1.13 -86.86 -8.53
N ASP A 806 -1.05 -87.86 -7.66
CA ASP A 806 -1.14 -89.29 -8.02
C ASP A 806 -2.57 -89.84 -7.98
N PHE A 807 -3.04 -90.47 -9.06
CA PHE A 807 -4.31 -91.19 -9.15
C PHE A 807 -4.09 -92.64 -9.59
N THR A 808 -4.82 -93.61 -9.00
CA THR A 808 -4.67 -95.04 -9.33
C THR A 808 -6.00 -95.73 -9.57
N ASN A 809 -6.21 -96.24 -10.80
CA ASN A 809 -7.37 -97.07 -11.12
C ASN A 809 -7.03 -98.55 -11.05
N THR A 810 -8.05 -99.38 -10.76
CA THR A 810 -7.93 -100.83 -10.76
C THR A 810 -9.04 -101.44 -11.60
N TRP A 811 -8.66 -102.27 -12.57
CA TRP A 811 -9.58 -103.14 -13.30
C TRP A 811 -9.77 -104.47 -12.56
N VAL A 812 -11.00 -104.99 -12.56
CA VAL A 812 -11.39 -106.23 -11.88
C VAL A 812 -12.16 -107.12 -12.84
N ALA A 813 -11.57 -108.28 -13.16
CA ALA A 813 -12.16 -109.26 -14.07
C ALA A 813 -13.52 -109.79 -13.56
N VAL A 814 -14.59 -109.51 -14.29
CA VAL A 814 -15.91 -110.11 -14.05
C VAL A 814 -15.89 -111.55 -14.59
N SER A 815 -15.44 -112.47 -13.75
CA SER A 815 -15.29 -113.89 -14.11
C SER A 815 -16.64 -114.52 -14.45
N ASN A 816 -16.75 -115.13 -15.63
CA ASN A 816 -17.94 -115.84 -16.07
C ASN A 816 -18.36 -116.94 -15.08
N LEU A 817 -19.54 -116.78 -14.47
CA LEU A 817 -20.31 -117.87 -13.89
C LEU A 817 -21.55 -118.13 -14.78
N PRO A 818 -22.07 -119.37 -14.82
CA PRO A 818 -22.76 -119.90 -16.00
C PRO A 818 -24.24 -119.51 -16.08
N LEU A 819 -24.81 -119.82 -17.26
CA LEU A 819 -26.22 -119.79 -17.62
C LEU A 819 -27.20 -119.98 -16.44
N THR A 820 -28.05 -118.98 -16.23
CA THR A 820 -29.48 -119.19 -16.04
C THR A 820 -30.22 -118.53 -17.20
N GLY A 821 -31.25 -119.22 -17.72
CA GLY A 821 -31.80 -118.95 -19.04
C GLY A 821 -32.83 -117.81 -19.12
N GLU A 822 -33.28 -117.60 -20.35
CA GLU A 822 -34.29 -116.65 -20.82
C GLU A 822 -35.48 -116.39 -19.86
N GLY A 823 -35.86 -115.11 -19.72
CA GLY A 823 -37.26 -114.73 -19.42
C GLY A 823 -37.55 -113.98 -18.12
N GLY A 824 -37.46 -112.64 -18.16
CA GLY A 824 -38.45 -111.77 -17.51
C GLY A 824 -38.45 -111.59 -15.97
N ALA A 825 -37.68 -110.61 -15.51
CA ALA A 825 -38.06 -109.65 -14.46
C ALA A 825 -38.47 -110.11 -13.02
N THR A 826 -37.55 -109.89 -12.07
CA THR A 826 -37.80 -109.41 -10.68
C THR A 826 -38.47 -110.38 -9.67
N PRO A 827 -38.54 -110.05 -8.36
CA PRO A 827 -37.38 -109.84 -7.47
C PRO A 827 -37.48 -110.62 -6.13
N MET A 828 -36.43 -110.53 -5.30
CA MET A 828 -36.39 -110.90 -3.86
C MET A 828 -36.71 -112.35 -3.47
N LEU A 829 -35.73 -113.27 -3.60
CA LEU A 829 -35.43 -114.22 -2.52
C LEU A 829 -34.02 -114.84 -2.68
N TRP A 830 -33.20 -114.77 -1.62
CA TRP A 830 -32.29 -115.82 -1.12
C TRP A 830 -31.39 -115.28 0.01
N LEU A 831 -32.02 -114.82 1.09
CA LEU A 831 -31.46 -115.07 2.42
C LEU A 831 -31.48 -116.58 2.67
N ALA A 832 -30.57 -117.08 3.53
CA ALA A 832 -30.48 -118.47 3.98
C ALA A 832 -29.93 -119.51 2.98
N ILE A 833 -28.69 -119.31 2.53
CA ILE A 833 -27.68 -120.38 2.57
C ILE A 833 -26.58 -119.91 3.54
N GLY A 834 -26.06 -120.82 4.38
CA GLY A 834 -25.08 -120.50 5.43
C GLY A 834 -23.72 -120.03 4.89
N GLY A 835 -22.86 -119.34 5.66
CA GLY A 835 -22.89 -119.21 7.11
C GLY A 835 -22.46 -120.52 7.79
N GLY A 836 -21.15 -120.80 7.87
CA GLY A 836 -20.70 -122.09 8.43
C GLY A 836 -19.21 -122.47 8.35
N LEU A 837 -18.31 -121.65 7.80
CA LEU A 837 -16.85 -121.81 7.96
C LEU A 837 -16.20 -120.43 8.08
N GLY A 838 -15.20 -120.21 8.94
CA GLY A 838 -14.64 -121.10 9.95
C GLY A 838 -13.34 -120.52 10.49
N ALA A 839 -13.23 -120.29 11.80
CA ALA A 839 -12.01 -119.74 12.39
C ALA A 839 -10.92 -120.82 12.50
N LEU A 840 -9.67 -120.50 12.12
CA LEU A 840 -8.46 -120.76 12.94
C LEU A 840 -7.17 -120.16 12.30
N ALA A 841 -6.68 -119.05 12.84
CA ALA A 841 -5.28 -118.59 12.86
C ALA A 841 -5.23 -117.30 13.72
N LEU A 842 -5.07 -117.38 15.04
CA LEU A 842 -3.79 -117.51 15.77
C LEU A 842 -2.82 -116.37 15.38
N LEU A 843 -2.78 -115.28 16.16
CA LEU A 843 -2.05 -115.11 17.44
C LEU A 843 -0.52 -114.98 17.30
N ALA A 844 -0.08 -113.74 17.12
CA ALA A 844 1.16 -113.19 17.70
C ALA A 844 0.81 -111.75 18.14
N ALA A 845 0.73 -111.49 19.45
CA ALA A 845 1.81 -110.90 20.27
C ALA A 845 2.15 -109.45 19.85
N GLY A 846 2.01 -108.43 20.72
CA GLY A 846 1.54 -108.41 22.11
C GLY A 846 2.04 -107.15 22.83
N GLY A 847 1.85 -107.06 24.16
CA GLY A 847 2.67 -106.15 24.98
C GLY A 847 2.19 -104.71 25.19
N ALA A 848 1.16 -104.55 26.02
CA ALA A 848 1.22 -103.74 27.25
C ALA A 848 1.81 -102.29 27.24
N ALA A 849 0.92 -101.36 27.63
CA ALA A 849 1.04 -100.56 28.87
C ALA A 849 1.71 -99.15 28.90
N ILE A 850 0.91 -98.19 29.40
CA ILE A 850 1.21 -97.32 30.57
C ILE A 850 2.52 -96.51 30.54
N TRP A 851 2.44 -95.16 30.44
CA TRP A 851 2.43 -94.28 31.63
C TRP A 851 2.08 -92.79 31.32
N ARG A 852 2.11 -91.95 32.35
CA ARG A 852 1.59 -90.57 32.46
C ARG A 852 2.67 -89.50 32.26
N LYS A 853 2.24 -88.27 31.88
CA LYS A 853 2.76 -86.94 32.34
C LYS A 853 4.27 -86.64 32.03
N ARG A 854 4.72 -85.40 31.77
CA ARG A 854 4.29 -84.07 32.23
C ARG A 854 5.10 -82.98 31.49
N ARG A 855 4.50 -81.78 31.31
CA ARG A 855 5.11 -80.42 31.34
C ARG A 855 6.41 -80.09 30.56
N LEU A 856 6.34 -78.94 29.87
CA LEU A 856 7.23 -77.75 30.00
C LEU A 856 8.66 -77.99 30.54
N ILE A 857 9.66 -77.64 29.72
CA ILE A 857 10.20 -76.26 29.71
C ILE A 857 10.00 -75.71 28.29
#